data_AF-A0AAV4FHS8-F1
#
_entry.id   AF-A0AAV4FHS8-F1
#
_cell.length_a   1.000
_cell.length_b   1.000
_cell.length_c   1.000
_cell.angle_alpha   90.00
_cell.angle_beta   90.00
_cell.angle_gamma   90.00
#
_symmetry.space_group_name_H-M   'P 1'
#
loop_
_entity.id
_entity.type
_entity.pdbx_description
1 polymer ?
#
loop_
_entity_poly.entity_id
_entity_poly.type
_entity_poly.pdbx_seq_one_letter_code
_entity_poly.pdbx_strand_id
1 'polypeptide(L)'
;MLQGPNHPARHYFEYLPHGRCFRAFNGSDYKKSNTNHNNDNNNSNNSNSNNNNHYSNNDDDDDDDDDDDDDDAENHLKPVTVDLCRSENRDAHHTSEYEVPNLIVRRGQSFLINVEFSREFVADQDSISLKFVTGSRPAQSRGSVIPVHRVEQVKDGQWGFQTSGQKGSLMTLTVSTGSDAIIGRYELFIDTTHKGEQGEERWRHKHMDDIFMLFNPWHKGDAVHLAGDLDRAEYVLNETGRLWLGALEKHFVRPWYFGQFDYISLIAAISILDQSEIADRARSNPTTVARAVCRSLNHTDRDWGILYASWSGRYDDAVAPYAWAGSPSILEVFVRTRNGVKYGQCWTMAAVATTLLRTLGIPARCVTCYRAVHDSDYSGPISTHWSMDMRPKTEMDDAIWNYHVWTEGWFKRTDLPAGYDGWQAIDPTPMECSEGVMTCGPAPVSAILRGDLHIGFDTKYMFAELHGGRVHWQVDTEGNMEAFIGGRPVGGAISTKKVGAIAREDVTSKYRYPEGSPELTKVVERANKLCNWKYPELTVTPRTDVEFKLEGGPDKSGDIRITLRMRNTVSEGRIADVYMGALSVFYTGVTAEELKRVTSNVLLDPKSENTCTLELKCADYIDKKDCDSHVTAYVMATIRETRQRFATVQSYCLDRPQLEIKEEKDFDDEEEEENDDDDDDDDDDDNNNFRAIMEQTENRLGILSTEGRAVKGQSFQVVVKLTNTLSVPLTEGIISVDGPGMVRAAGVKLRKTVVSPGEEIRETVSLTPRRLGVKELVAVFHCRQICNVGAAAEIDIVKD
;
A
#
# COMPACT_ATOMS: atom_id res chain seq x y z
N MET A 1 31.81 35.89 -31.51
CA MET A 1 32.33 34.63 -30.94
C MET A 1 31.42 34.31 -29.76
N LEU A 2 30.33 33.57 -30.00
CA LEU A 2 30.17 32.10 -29.90
C LEU A 2 29.95 31.60 -28.45
N GLN A 3 28.81 30.89 -28.30
CA GLN A 3 28.33 30.01 -27.21
C GLN A 3 27.76 30.71 -25.95
N GLY A 4 26.55 30.44 -25.45
CA GLY A 4 25.41 29.56 -25.77
C GLY A 4 24.27 29.87 -24.77
N PRO A 5 22.98 29.52 -25.00
CA PRO A 5 21.91 29.87 -24.08
C PRO A 5 21.68 28.78 -23.02
N ASN A 6 21.74 29.17 -21.74
CA ASN A 6 21.25 28.38 -20.62
C ASN A 6 19.73 28.24 -20.72
N HIS A 7 19.27 26.98 -20.75
CA HIS A 7 17.87 26.57 -20.67
C HIS A 7 17.46 26.50 -19.19
N PRO A 8 16.40 27.18 -18.72
CA PRO A 8 15.79 26.90 -17.43
C PRO A 8 14.48 26.13 -17.64
N ALA A 9 14.52 24.81 -17.52
CA ALA A 9 13.33 23.98 -17.44
C ALA A 9 13.68 22.74 -16.62
N ARG A 10 13.38 22.76 -15.32
CA ARG A 10 13.30 21.61 -14.39
C ARG A 10 13.09 22.12 -12.96
N HIS A 11 11.88 22.60 -12.67
CA HIS A 11 11.34 22.74 -11.30
C HIS A 11 9.81 22.66 -11.40
N TYR A 12 9.30 21.47 -11.69
CA TYR A 12 7.94 21.08 -11.30
C TYR A 12 8.15 19.88 -10.37
N PHE A 13 7.62 19.97 -9.16
CA PHE A 13 7.90 19.15 -7.96
C PHE A 13 9.00 19.61 -6.99
N GLU A 14 9.27 20.91 -6.91
CA GLU A 14 9.55 21.53 -5.59
C GLU A 14 8.29 22.29 -5.19
N TYR A 15 7.41 21.65 -4.40
CA TYR A 15 6.34 22.35 -3.71
C TYR A 15 6.97 23.25 -2.64
N LEU A 16 7.32 24.49 -3.01
CA LEU A 16 7.55 25.56 -2.04
C LEU A 16 6.18 26.08 -1.55
N PRO A 17 5.90 26.05 -0.23
CA PRO A 17 4.58 26.33 0.32
C PRO A 17 4.37 27.85 0.43
N HIS A 18 4.18 28.54 -0.69
CA HIS A 18 3.79 29.96 -0.66
C HIS A 18 2.61 30.23 -1.61
N GLY A 19 1.41 30.11 -1.05
CA GLY A 19 0.15 30.34 -1.78
C GLY A 19 -1.05 30.65 -0.87
N ARG A 20 -0.93 31.67 -0.01
CA ARG A 20 -1.98 32.55 0.54
C ARG A 20 -3.39 31.95 0.76
N CYS A 21 -3.66 31.43 1.96
CA CYS A 21 -5.00 31.47 2.54
C CYS A 21 -5.30 32.90 3.06
N PHE A 22 -6.12 33.66 2.34
CA PHE A 22 -6.73 34.87 2.90
C PHE A 22 -7.86 34.49 3.86
N ARG A 23 -7.71 34.90 5.13
CA ARG A 23 -8.79 34.97 6.12
C ARG A 23 -9.74 36.11 5.78
N ALA A 24 -11.03 35.88 6.00
CA ALA A 24 -11.96 36.94 6.40
C ALA A 24 -12.93 36.39 7.44
N PHE A 25 -12.74 36.76 8.71
CA PHE A 25 -13.80 37.22 9.62
C PHE A 25 -13.14 38.00 10.77
N ASN A 26 -13.62 39.23 10.95
CA ASN A 26 -13.17 40.24 11.93
C ASN A 26 -13.57 39.89 13.36
N GLY A 27 -12.78 40.36 14.34
CA GLY A 27 -13.19 40.40 15.76
C GLY A 27 -12.11 40.77 16.77
N SER A 28 -11.70 42.05 16.78
CA SER A 28 -11.24 42.87 17.92
C SER A 28 -10.15 42.38 18.90
N ASP A 29 -9.00 43.08 18.82
CA ASP A 29 -8.24 43.75 19.89
C ASP A 29 -8.04 43.06 21.26
N TYR A 30 -6.78 42.83 21.65
CA TYR A 30 -6.12 43.65 22.70
C TYR A 30 -4.59 43.50 22.67
N LYS A 31 -3.93 44.62 22.98
CA LYS A 31 -2.52 45.00 22.78
C LYS A 31 -1.61 44.62 23.95
N LYS A 32 -0.30 44.56 23.62
CA LYS A 32 0.91 44.93 24.42
C LYS A 32 1.36 43.92 25.50
N SER A 33 2.65 43.69 25.76
CA SER A 33 3.89 44.34 25.30
C SER A 33 5.10 43.48 25.67
N ASN A 34 6.10 43.47 24.79
CA ASN A 34 7.51 43.16 25.06
C ASN A 34 8.08 44.04 26.19
N THR A 35 9.03 43.52 26.98
CA THR A 35 10.41 44.06 27.05
C THR A 35 11.35 43.21 27.90
N ASN A 36 12.55 43.00 27.34
CA ASN A 36 13.79 42.50 27.94
C ASN A 36 14.19 43.23 29.24
N HIS A 37 14.99 42.57 30.09
CA HIS A 37 16.26 43.14 30.57
C HIS A 37 17.26 42.06 31.04
N ASN A 38 18.49 42.19 30.55
CA ASN A 38 19.73 41.55 31.02
C ASN A 38 20.19 42.18 32.35
N ASN A 39 20.85 41.40 33.22
CA ASN A 39 22.26 41.62 33.58
C ASN A 39 22.74 40.68 34.72
N ASP A 40 23.74 39.87 34.37
CA ASP A 40 25.05 39.68 35.01
C ASP A 40 25.32 39.94 36.50
N ASN A 41 26.13 39.00 37.02
CA ASN A 41 27.30 39.13 37.90
C ASN A 41 27.20 38.77 39.40
N ASN A 42 27.79 37.61 39.70
CA ASN A 42 28.99 37.41 40.53
C ASN A 42 29.03 37.82 42.02
N ASN A 43 29.22 36.79 42.85
CA ASN A 43 30.38 36.57 43.74
C ASN A 43 30.15 36.49 45.27
N SER A 44 30.72 35.40 45.82
CA SER A 44 31.45 35.23 47.09
C SER A 44 30.78 35.33 48.48
N ASN A 45 30.94 34.22 49.21
CA ASN A 45 31.44 34.06 50.60
C ASN A 45 30.82 34.88 51.76
N ASN A 46 30.25 34.20 52.76
CA ASN A 46 30.93 33.72 53.98
C ASN A 46 29.97 33.69 55.20
N SER A 47 30.07 32.61 56.01
CA SER A 47 29.88 32.52 57.49
C SER A 47 28.65 33.18 58.15
N ASN A 48 27.88 32.56 59.05
CA ASN A 48 28.34 31.95 60.31
C ASN A 48 27.15 31.37 61.13
N SER A 49 27.48 30.41 62.02
CA SER A 49 26.89 30.16 63.35
C SER A 49 25.72 29.17 63.58
N ASN A 50 26.10 28.00 64.13
CA ASN A 50 25.63 27.29 65.37
C ASN A 50 24.14 26.88 65.50
N ASN A 51 23.76 25.68 65.98
CA ASN A 51 24.25 24.96 67.17
C ASN A 51 23.78 23.47 67.25
N ASN A 52 24.68 22.59 67.69
CA ASN A 52 24.60 21.35 68.52
C ASN A 52 23.53 20.26 68.27
N ASN A 53 23.88 19.01 67.93
CA ASN A 53 24.52 17.90 68.72
C ASN A 53 23.70 17.49 69.97
N HIS A 54 23.41 16.21 70.26
CA HIS A 54 24.35 15.09 70.35
C HIS A 54 23.63 13.73 70.48
N TYR A 55 24.28 12.65 70.04
CA TYR A 55 23.96 11.22 70.27
C TYR A 55 24.49 10.74 71.64
N SER A 56 23.84 9.74 72.23
CA SER A 56 24.48 8.77 73.14
C SER A 56 23.82 7.40 73.03
N ASN A 57 24.64 6.37 72.77
CA ASN A 57 24.29 4.96 72.91
C ASN A 57 24.44 4.51 74.37
N ASN A 58 23.68 3.49 74.77
CA ASN A 58 24.17 2.36 75.55
C ASN A 58 23.15 1.21 75.48
N ASP A 59 23.69 0.01 75.33
CA ASP A 59 23.01 -1.29 75.28
C ASP A 59 22.55 -1.78 76.67
N ASP A 60 21.57 -2.69 76.64
CA ASP A 60 21.48 -3.99 77.36
C ASP A 60 20.10 -4.31 78.00
N ASP A 61 19.71 -5.56 77.71
CA ASP A 61 18.86 -6.53 78.43
C ASP A 61 17.32 -6.57 78.23
N ASP A 62 16.94 -7.60 77.45
CA ASP A 62 16.07 -8.75 77.77
C ASP A 62 14.53 -8.67 77.77
N ASP A 63 14.02 -9.60 76.94
CA ASP A 63 12.89 -10.52 77.07
C ASP A 63 11.43 -10.07 76.84
N ASP A 64 10.87 -10.79 75.86
CA ASP A 64 9.50 -11.30 75.74
C ASP A 64 8.33 -10.30 75.75
N ASP A 65 7.66 -10.15 74.60
CA ASP A 65 6.24 -10.51 74.47
C ASP A 65 5.80 -10.44 72.98
N ASP A 66 5.43 -11.62 72.48
CA ASP A 66 4.41 -11.92 71.46
C ASP A 66 4.64 -11.53 69.98
N ASP A 67 5.35 -12.44 69.31
CA ASP A 67 5.20 -12.78 67.89
C ASP A 67 3.79 -13.35 67.59
N ASP A 68 2.80 -12.49 67.30
CA ASP A 68 1.45 -12.92 66.86
C ASP A 68 0.92 -12.19 65.60
N ASP A 69 1.78 -11.45 64.87
CA ASP A 69 1.37 -10.70 63.66
C ASP A 69 1.79 -11.37 62.31
N ASP A 70 2.49 -12.52 62.33
CA ASP A 70 2.98 -13.17 61.08
C ASP A 70 2.00 -14.20 60.48
N ASP A 71 0.99 -14.67 61.21
CA ASP A 71 0.04 -15.70 60.73
C ASP A 71 -1.04 -15.13 59.77
N ASP A 72 -1.33 -13.83 59.80
CA ASP A 72 -2.33 -13.21 58.90
C ASP A 72 -1.79 -12.97 57.47
N ALA A 73 -0.46 -12.95 57.27
CA ALA A 73 0.15 -12.75 55.96
C ALA A 73 0.06 -13.98 55.02
N GLU A 74 -0.19 -15.18 55.58
CA GLU A 74 -0.27 -16.46 54.86
C GLU A 74 -1.65 -16.75 54.25
N ASN A 75 -2.72 -16.09 54.70
CA ASN A 75 -4.08 -16.42 54.27
C ASN A 75 -4.58 -15.66 53.03
N HIS A 76 -3.82 -14.69 52.52
CA HIS A 76 -4.23 -13.93 51.34
C HIS A 76 -4.03 -14.71 50.02
N LEU A 77 -5.05 -14.72 49.16
CA LEU A 77 -4.98 -15.36 47.84
C LEU A 77 -4.15 -14.51 46.86
N LYS A 78 -2.87 -14.83 46.68
CA LYS A 78 -1.92 -14.07 45.84
C LYS A 78 -1.61 -14.83 44.53
N PRO A 79 -1.71 -14.22 43.34
CA PRO A 79 -1.19 -14.83 42.11
C PRO A 79 0.33 -15.01 42.19
N VAL A 80 0.81 -16.25 42.04
CA VAL A 80 2.23 -16.65 42.05
C VAL A 80 2.78 -16.71 40.63
N THR A 81 2.08 -17.42 39.73
CA THR A 81 2.41 -17.45 38.29
C THR A 81 1.16 -17.22 37.47
N VAL A 82 1.31 -16.46 36.38
CA VAL A 82 0.23 -16.20 35.42
C VAL A 82 0.72 -16.63 34.05
N ASP A 83 0.06 -17.62 33.48
CA ASP A 83 0.28 -18.09 32.12
C ASP A 83 -0.87 -17.63 31.22
N LEU A 84 -0.52 -16.89 30.17
CA LEU A 84 -1.46 -16.36 29.18
C LEU A 84 -1.82 -17.39 28.09
N CYS A 85 -1.48 -18.67 28.26
CA CYS A 85 -1.77 -19.79 27.35
C CYS A 85 -1.46 -19.42 25.89
N ARG A 86 -0.25 -18.89 25.66
CA ARG A 86 0.06 -18.15 24.43
C ARG A 86 -0.10 -19.00 23.17
N SER A 87 0.31 -20.25 23.19
CA SER A 87 0.25 -21.11 21.99
C SER A 87 -1.19 -21.35 21.59
N GLU A 88 -1.99 -21.87 22.51
CA GLU A 88 -3.39 -22.25 22.30
C GLU A 88 -4.24 -21.04 21.90
N ASN A 89 -4.05 -19.93 22.61
CA ASN A 89 -4.79 -18.70 22.31
C ASN A 89 -4.40 -18.14 20.94
N ARG A 90 -3.11 -18.12 20.59
CA ARG A 90 -2.69 -17.57 19.29
C ARG A 90 -3.16 -18.43 18.12
N ASP A 91 -3.16 -19.75 18.29
CA ASP A 91 -3.73 -20.68 17.30
C ASP A 91 -5.22 -20.42 17.11
N ALA A 92 -5.99 -20.36 18.21
CA ALA A 92 -7.43 -20.09 18.16
C ALA A 92 -7.78 -18.71 17.58
N HIS A 93 -6.94 -17.70 17.81
CA HIS A 93 -7.14 -16.33 17.34
C HIS A 93 -6.50 -16.05 15.97
N HIS A 94 -5.89 -17.03 15.31
CA HIS A 94 -5.21 -16.85 14.02
C HIS A 94 -4.13 -15.74 14.10
N THR A 95 -3.29 -15.82 15.13
CA THR A 95 -2.19 -14.87 15.42
C THR A 95 -0.86 -15.58 15.70
N SER A 96 -0.73 -16.87 15.40
CA SER A 96 0.48 -17.67 15.62
C SER A 96 1.66 -17.22 14.75
N GLU A 97 1.40 -16.70 13.55
CA GLU A 97 2.45 -16.26 12.61
C GLU A 97 3.18 -14.98 13.05
N TYR A 98 2.59 -14.13 13.89
CA TYR A 98 3.23 -12.88 14.32
C TYR A 98 4.57 -13.14 15.05
N GLU A 99 5.64 -12.49 14.67
CA GLU A 99 6.95 -12.71 15.30
C GLU A 99 7.07 -12.05 16.69
N VAL A 100 6.13 -11.17 17.06
CA VAL A 100 6.09 -10.56 18.39
C VAL A 100 5.73 -11.63 19.44
N PRO A 101 6.53 -11.80 20.52
CA PRO A 101 6.39 -12.93 21.45
C PRO A 101 5.20 -12.82 22.41
N ASN A 102 4.66 -11.60 22.60
CA ASN A 102 3.52 -11.34 23.47
C ASN A 102 2.26 -12.14 23.06
N LEU A 103 1.29 -12.22 23.98
CA LEU A 103 -0.04 -12.69 23.62
C LEU A 103 -0.70 -11.68 22.68
N ILE A 104 -1.18 -12.15 21.53
CA ILE A 104 -1.89 -11.35 20.54
C ILE A 104 -3.25 -12.02 20.32
N VAL A 105 -4.33 -11.31 20.64
CA VAL A 105 -5.71 -11.81 20.52
C VAL A 105 -6.52 -10.89 19.62
N ARG A 106 -7.59 -11.44 19.07
CA ARG A 106 -8.58 -10.69 18.29
C ARG A 106 -9.82 -10.44 19.15
N ARG A 107 -10.30 -9.19 19.18
CA ARG A 107 -11.42 -8.79 20.03
C ARG A 107 -12.69 -9.59 19.77
N GLY A 108 -13.60 -9.62 20.75
CA GLY A 108 -14.85 -10.35 20.67
C GLY A 108 -14.75 -11.87 20.78
N GLN A 109 -13.55 -12.46 20.77
CA GLN A 109 -13.36 -13.90 20.94
C GLN A 109 -12.73 -14.19 22.31
N SER A 110 -13.14 -15.28 22.93
CA SER A 110 -12.64 -15.72 24.23
C SER A 110 -11.25 -16.38 24.16
N PHE A 111 -10.48 -16.22 25.24
CA PHE A 111 -9.13 -16.76 25.42
C PHE A 111 -8.90 -17.22 26.86
N LEU A 112 -7.89 -18.06 27.07
CA LEU A 112 -7.57 -18.66 28.36
C LEU A 112 -6.48 -17.91 29.12
N ILE A 113 -6.59 -17.86 30.44
CA ILE A 113 -5.53 -17.43 31.36
C ILE A 113 -5.46 -18.45 32.49
N ASN A 114 -4.29 -19.03 32.72
CA ASN A 114 -4.01 -19.89 33.87
C ASN A 114 -3.33 -19.06 34.97
N VAL A 115 -3.87 -19.13 36.19
CA VAL A 115 -3.35 -18.42 37.36
C VAL A 115 -3.08 -19.43 38.46
N GLU A 116 -1.82 -19.59 38.83
CA GLU A 116 -1.41 -20.32 40.03
C GLU A 116 -1.45 -19.36 41.21
N PHE A 117 -2.22 -19.67 42.24
CA PHE A 117 -2.30 -18.86 43.46
C PHE A 117 -1.42 -19.42 44.58
N SER A 118 -1.18 -18.63 45.64
CA SER A 118 -0.43 -19.03 46.83
C SER A 118 -1.09 -20.17 47.62
N ARG A 119 -2.42 -20.31 47.48
CA ARG A 119 -3.24 -21.37 48.06
C ARG A 119 -4.45 -21.66 47.17
N GLU A 120 -5.25 -22.66 47.53
CA GLU A 120 -6.50 -22.95 46.83
C GLU A 120 -7.51 -21.79 46.95
N PHE A 121 -8.25 -21.54 45.87
CA PHE A 121 -9.35 -20.57 45.85
C PHE A 121 -10.56 -21.12 46.60
N VAL A 122 -11.10 -20.33 47.53
CA VAL A 122 -12.29 -20.66 48.34
C VAL A 122 -13.42 -19.71 47.98
N ALA A 123 -14.45 -20.20 47.29
CA ALA A 123 -15.48 -19.37 46.67
C ALA A 123 -16.26 -18.45 47.62
N ASP A 124 -16.42 -18.84 48.88
CA ASP A 124 -17.17 -18.07 49.88
C ASP A 124 -16.32 -16.96 50.55
N GLN A 125 -14.99 -17.10 50.50
CA GLN A 125 -14.05 -16.17 51.15
C GLN A 125 -13.29 -15.32 50.13
N ASP A 126 -13.06 -15.83 48.93
CA ASP A 126 -12.23 -15.21 47.93
C ASP A 126 -13.03 -14.69 46.74
N SER A 127 -12.57 -13.58 46.18
CA SER A 127 -13.04 -13.08 44.89
C SER A 127 -11.88 -12.66 44.01
N ILE A 128 -12.05 -12.89 42.71
CA ILE A 128 -11.11 -12.51 41.66
C ILE A 128 -11.80 -11.47 40.79
N SER A 129 -11.06 -10.44 40.39
CA SER A 129 -11.46 -9.52 39.33
C SER A 129 -10.28 -9.22 38.42
N LEU A 130 -10.52 -9.16 37.12
CA LEU A 130 -9.49 -8.80 36.16
C LEU A 130 -9.66 -7.34 35.76
N LYS A 131 -8.57 -6.68 35.39
CA LYS A 131 -8.62 -5.32 34.89
C LYS A 131 -7.66 -5.17 33.72
N PHE A 132 -8.21 -4.74 32.60
CA PHE A 132 -7.48 -4.48 31.37
C PHE A 132 -7.35 -2.96 31.19
N VAL A 133 -6.13 -2.47 30.98
CA VAL A 133 -5.83 -1.03 30.87
C VAL A 133 -5.12 -0.76 29.56
N THR A 134 -5.57 0.24 28.80
CA THR A 134 -4.99 0.62 27.50
C THR A 134 -4.92 2.15 27.37
N GLY A 135 -4.09 2.64 26.46
CA GLY A 135 -4.01 4.06 26.09
C GLY A 135 -3.14 4.89 27.03
N SER A 136 -2.84 6.12 26.59
CA SER A 136 -1.90 7.01 27.29
C SER A 136 -2.52 7.73 28.50
N ARG A 137 -3.85 7.88 28.51
CA ARG A 137 -4.62 8.49 29.61
C ARG A 137 -5.79 7.59 29.99
N PRO A 138 -5.50 6.43 30.60
CA PRO A 138 -6.50 5.40 30.85
C PRO A 138 -7.61 5.91 31.78
N ALA A 139 -8.86 5.71 31.38
CA ALA A 139 -10.04 6.09 32.16
C ALA A 139 -11.21 5.14 31.88
N GLN A 140 -11.91 4.72 32.94
CA GLN A 140 -13.06 3.83 32.81
C GLN A 140 -14.21 4.49 32.05
N SER A 141 -14.44 5.80 32.26
CA SER A 141 -15.43 6.60 31.52
C SER A 141 -15.17 6.69 30.02
N ARG A 142 -13.96 6.33 29.56
CA ARG A 142 -13.56 6.30 28.15
C ARG A 142 -13.41 4.88 27.61
N GLY A 143 -13.70 3.85 28.42
CA GLY A 143 -13.55 2.45 28.04
C GLY A 143 -12.11 1.98 27.89
N SER A 144 -11.13 2.72 28.46
CA SER A 144 -9.70 2.38 28.41
C SER A 144 -9.14 1.85 29.73
N VAL A 145 -9.97 1.83 30.79
CA VAL A 145 -9.82 0.95 31.97
C VAL A 145 -11.06 0.07 32.02
N ILE A 146 -10.90 -1.24 31.87
CA ILE A 146 -11.99 -2.21 31.78
C ILE A 146 -11.89 -3.16 32.97
N PRO A 147 -12.71 -2.97 34.03
CA PRO A 147 -12.90 -4.03 35.02
C PRO A 147 -13.71 -5.16 34.38
N VAL A 148 -13.20 -6.38 34.48
CA VAL A 148 -13.82 -7.59 33.94
C VAL A 148 -14.25 -8.44 35.12
N HIS A 149 -15.55 -8.62 35.26
CA HIS A 149 -16.17 -9.33 36.36
C HIS A 149 -16.47 -10.78 36.01
N ARG A 150 -16.57 -11.61 37.05
CA ARG A 150 -16.97 -13.01 36.90
C ARG A 150 -18.42 -13.08 36.43
N VAL A 151 -18.67 -13.91 35.42
CA VAL A 151 -20.01 -14.22 34.91
C VAL A 151 -20.27 -15.72 35.00
N GLU A 152 -21.55 -16.11 35.04
CA GLU A 152 -21.94 -17.53 35.06
C GLU A 152 -21.51 -18.26 33.79
N GLN A 153 -21.68 -17.60 32.64
CA GLN A 153 -21.29 -18.10 31.34
C GLN A 153 -20.66 -16.99 30.52
N VAL A 154 -19.44 -17.23 30.04
CA VAL A 154 -18.76 -16.32 29.11
C VAL A 154 -19.48 -16.33 27.77
N LYS A 155 -19.69 -15.14 27.22
CA LYS A 155 -20.25 -14.93 25.88
C LYS A 155 -19.26 -14.11 25.06
N ASP A 156 -18.90 -14.66 23.91
CA ASP A 156 -18.11 -13.96 22.90
C ASP A 156 -18.78 -12.61 22.55
N GLY A 157 -17.95 -11.59 22.37
CA GLY A 157 -18.37 -10.22 22.10
C GLY A 157 -18.72 -9.39 23.32
N GLN A 158 -18.65 -9.95 24.54
CA GLN A 158 -18.91 -9.25 25.80
C GLN A 158 -17.74 -9.42 26.78
N TRP A 159 -17.39 -8.35 27.48
CA TRP A 159 -16.41 -8.40 28.56
C TRP A 159 -16.95 -9.22 29.74
N GLY A 160 -16.23 -10.26 30.11
CA GLY A 160 -16.54 -11.10 31.26
C GLY A 160 -15.55 -12.25 31.34
N PHE A 161 -15.42 -12.85 32.53
CA PHE A 161 -14.64 -14.07 32.68
C PHE A 161 -15.39 -15.14 33.48
N GLN A 162 -15.03 -16.39 33.28
CA GLN A 162 -15.54 -17.54 34.04
C GLN A 162 -14.37 -18.41 34.49
N THR A 163 -14.49 -19.00 35.67
CA THR A 163 -13.58 -20.05 36.16
C THR A 163 -13.94 -21.36 35.46
N SER A 164 -13.14 -21.77 34.47
CA SER A 164 -13.39 -22.96 33.64
C SER A 164 -12.75 -24.23 34.19
N GLY A 165 -11.83 -24.12 35.15
CA GLY A 165 -11.26 -25.26 35.87
C GLY A 165 -10.48 -24.82 37.10
N GLN A 166 -10.47 -25.66 38.14
CA GLN A 166 -9.62 -25.52 39.32
C GLN A 166 -8.97 -26.87 39.60
N LYS A 167 -7.64 -26.87 39.77
CA LYS A 167 -6.87 -28.04 40.18
C LYS A 167 -5.86 -27.62 41.24
N GLY A 168 -6.22 -27.83 42.51
CA GLY A 168 -5.46 -27.28 43.62
C GLY A 168 -5.47 -25.75 43.61
N SER A 169 -4.29 -25.15 43.67
CA SER A 169 -4.03 -23.71 43.57
C SER A 169 -4.04 -23.17 42.13
N LEU A 170 -4.07 -24.05 41.11
CA LEU A 170 -4.18 -23.66 39.71
C LEU A 170 -5.64 -23.36 39.34
N MET A 171 -5.89 -22.16 38.82
CA MET A 171 -7.17 -21.71 38.30
C MET A 171 -7.07 -21.39 36.81
N THR A 172 -7.95 -21.99 36.00
CA THR A 172 -8.10 -21.61 34.60
C THR A 172 -9.28 -20.65 34.46
N LEU A 173 -9.00 -19.48 33.88
CA LEU A 173 -9.97 -18.44 33.57
C LEU A 173 -10.21 -18.43 32.05
N THR A 174 -11.47 -18.51 31.63
CA THR A 174 -11.88 -18.17 30.27
C THR A 174 -12.32 -16.71 30.28
N VAL A 175 -11.68 -15.87 29.46
CA VAL A 175 -11.93 -14.42 29.39
C VAL A 175 -12.45 -14.08 28.00
N SER A 176 -13.51 -13.28 27.92
CA SER A 176 -13.99 -12.69 26.66
C SER A 176 -13.86 -11.18 26.69
N THR A 177 -13.72 -10.60 25.50
CA THR A 177 -13.61 -9.16 25.27
C THR A 177 -14.83 -8.64 24.53
N GLY A 178 -15.12 -7.35 24.64
CA GLY A 178 -16.12 -6.69 23.81
C GLY A 178 -15.78 -6.76 22.32
N SER A 179 -16.77 -6.96 21.44
CA SER A 179 -16.54 -6.91 19.98
C SER A 179 -16.19 -5.51 19.46
N ASP A 180 -16.33 -4.49 20.31
CA ASP A 180 -15.95 -3.09 20.09
C ASP A 180 -14.76 -2.66 20.96
N ALA A 181 -13.99 -3.60 21.52
CA ALA A 181 -12.81 -3.29 22.32
C ALA A 181 -11.81 -2.46 21.51
N ILE A 182 -11.04 -1.64 22.24
CA ILE A 182 -10.02 -0.74 21.70
C ILE A 182 -8.89 -1.60 21.11
N ILE A 183 -8.34 -1.18 19.97
CA ILE A 183 -7.20 -1.85 19.36
C ILE A 183 -5.91 -1.25 19.91
N GLY A 184 -4.98 -2.10 20.33
CA GLY A 184 -3.72 -1.66 20.91
C GLY A 184 -3.15 -2.59 21.99
N ARG A 185 -2.25 -2.03 22.79
CA ARG A 185 -1.59 -2.69 23.93
C ARG A 185 -2.43 -2.59 25.18
N TYR A 186 -2.60 -3.71 25.86
CA TYR A 186 -3.29 -3.82 27.13
C TYR A 186 -2.37 -4.32 28.23
N GLU A 187 -2.34 -3.60 29.34
CA GLU A 187 -1.83 -4.09 30.61
C GLU A 187 -2.91 -4.94 31.29
N LEU A 188 -2.52 -6.06 31.91
CA LEU A 188 -3.40 -6.93 32.68
C LEU A 188 -3.09 -6.81 34.18
N PHE A 189 -4.13 -6.59 34.96
CA PHE A 189 -4.10 -6.68 36.42
C PHE A 189 -5.08 -7.75 36.91
N ILE A 190 -4.65 -8.51 37.92
CA ILE A 190 -5.45 -9.50 38.63
C ILE A 190 -5.60 -9.00 40.07
N ASP A 191 -6.81 -8.57 40.39
CA ASP A 191 -7.18 -8.08 41.71
C ASP A 191 -7.88 -9.22 42.47
N THR A 192 -7.35 -9.61 43.63
CA THR A 192 -7.98 -10.57 44.54
C THR A 192 -8.49 -9.86 45.79
N THR A 193 -9.58 -10.36 46.37
CA THR A 193 -10.09 -9.90 47.66
C THR A 193 -10.41 -11.11 48.52
N HIS A 194 -9.85 -11.15 49.72
CA HIS A 194 -10.13 -12.16 50.73
C HIS A 194 -11.01 -11.56 51.82
N LYS A 195 -12.06 -12.28 52.20
CA LYS A 195 -12.97 -11.94 53.29
C LYS A 195 -12.61 -12.79 54.50
N GLY A 196 -11.72 -12.27 55.32
CA GLY A 196 -11.34 -12.87 56.59
C GLY A 196 -12.21 -12.37 57.75
N GLU A 197 -11.95 -12.88 58.95
CA GLU A 197 -12.67 -12.47 60.17
C GLU A 197 -12.38 -11.00 60.56
N GLN A 198 -11.21 -10.47 60.18
CA GLN A 198 -10.78 -9.10 60.47
C GLN A 198 -11.19 -8.06 59.41
N GLY A 199 -11.77 -8.47 58.27
CA GLY A 199 -12.24 -7.56 57.22
C GLY A 199 -11.97 -8.04 55.78
N GLU A 200 -12.10 -7.11 54.83
CA GLU A 200 -11.72 -7.35 53.42
C GLU A 200 -10.27 -6.95 53.18
N GLU A 201 -9.44 -7.90 52.81
CA GLU A 201 -8.10 -7.64 52.31
C GLU A 201 -8.06 -7.66 50.80
N ARG A 202 -7.22 -6.82 50.17
CA ARG A 202 -7.12 -6.72 48.71
C ARG A 202 -5.68 -6.81 48.24
N TRP A 203 -5.45 -7.58 47.19
CA TRP A 203 -4.16 -7.66 46.51
C TRP A 203 -4.30 -7.41 45.02
N ARG A 204 -3.24 -6.85 44.43
CA ARG A 204 -3.16 -6.58 43.00
C ARG A 204 -1.86 -7.15 42.44
N HIS A 205 -1.99 -8.01 41.45
CA HIS A 205 -0.88 -8.45 40.61
C HIS A 205 -0.95 -7.76 39.26
N LYS A 206 0.16 -7.16 38.81
CA LYS A 206 0.33 -6.66 37.43
C LYS A 206 1.12 -7.69 36.64
N HIS A 207 0.55 -8.18 35.53
CA HIS A 207 1.27 -9.05 34.62
C HIS A 207 2.44 -8.31 33.95
N MET A 208 3.58 -8.97 33.76
CA MET A 208 4.79 -8.34 33.21
C MET A 208 4.68 -8.02 31.72
N ASP A 209 4.05 -8.90 30.95
CA ASP A 209 3.85 -8.70 29.51
C ASP A 209 2.49 -8.06 29.20
N ASP A 210 2.50 -7.18 28.20
CA ASP A 210 1.28 -6.65 27.61
C ASP A 210 0.60 -7.68 26.69
N ILE A 211 -0.69 -7.51 26.51
CA ILE A 211 -1.53 -8.23 25.55
C ILE A 211 -1.86 -7.29 24.39
N PHE A 212 -1.62 -7.73 23.15
CA PHE A 212 -2.03 -6.97 21.96
C PHE A 212 -3.43 -7.40 21.53
N MET A 213 -4.31 -6.42 21.35
CA MET A 213 -5.67 -6.65 20.89
C MET A 213 -5.87 -6.11 19.47
N LEU A 214 -6.32 -6.98 18.57
CA LEU A 214 -6.54 -6.72 17.15
C LEU A 214 -8.02 -6.78 16.76
N PHE A 215 -8.35 -6.27 15.57
CA PHE A 215 -9.64 -6.47 14.95
C PHE A 215 -9.89 -7.96 14.63
N ASN A 216 -11.17 -8.37 14.59
CA ASN A 216 -11.55 -9.77 14.41
C ASN A 216 -12.44 -10.03 13.18
N PRO A 217 -11.84 -10.37 12.02
CA PRO A 217 -12.57 -10.78 10.82
C PRO A 217 -13.41 -12.05 10.98
N TRP A 218 -13.12 -12.91 11.96
CA TRP A 218 -13.84 -14.17 12.20
C TRP A 218 -15.09 -13.97 13.07
N HIS A 219 -15.15 -12.91 13.88
CA HIS A 219 -16.25 -12.68 14.80
C HIS A 219 -17.39 -11.89 14.15
N LYS A 220 -18.59 -12.50 14.03
CA LYS A 220 -19.76 -11.91 13.35
C LYS A 220 -20.22 -10.55 13.90
N GLY A 221 -19.97 -10.31 15.19
CA GLY A 221 -20.28 -9.04 15.84
C GLY A 221 -19.25 -7.93 15.60
N ASP A 222 -18.09 -8.23 15.01
CA ASP A 222 -17.08 -7.22 14.67
C ASP A 222 -17.51 -6.42 13.43
N ALA A 223 -17.11 -5.15 13.38
CA ALA A 223 -17.26 -4.27 12.23
C ALA A 223 -16.43 -4.72 11.02
N VAL A 224 -15.36 -5.51 11.21
CA VAL A 224 -14.50 -6.01 10.12
C VAL A 224 -14.84 -7.44 9.70
N HIS A 225 -15.96 -8.02 10.17
CA HIS A 225 -16.30 -9.41 9.89
C HIS A 225 -16.37 -9.69 8.38
N LEU A 226 -15.64 -10.71 7.94
CA LEU A 226 -15.59 -11.16 6.55
C LEU A 226 -15.95 -12.64 6.49
N ALA A 227 -17.08 -12.97 5.87
CA ALA A 227 -17.70 -14.30 6.00
C ALA A 227 -16.92 -15.43 5.29
N GLY A 228 -16.25 -15.16 4.16
CA GLY A 228 -15.56 -16.17 3.38
C GLY A 228 -14.21 -16.57 3.96
N ASP A 229 -13.98 -17.87 4.15
CA ASP A 229 -12.72 -18.41 4.68
C ASP A 229 -11.55 -18.12 3.75
N LEU A 230 -11.73 -18.32 2.44
CA LEU A 230 -10.74 -17.99 1.42
C LEU A 230 -10.47 -16.47 1.35
N ASP A 231 -11.49 -15.64 1.56
CA ASP A 231 -11.32 -14.19 1.61
C ASP A 231 -10.50 -13.78 2.85
N ARG A 232 -10.73 -14.40 4.02
CA ARG A 232 -9.92 -14.15 5.21
C ARG A 232 -8.48 -14.64 5.02
N ALA A 233 -8.30 -15.78 4.37
CA ALA A 233 -6.96 -16.28 4.02
C ALA A 233 -6.24 -15.26 3.12
N GLU A 234 -6.87 -14.76 2.05
CA GLU A 234 -6.24 -13.82 1.11
C GLU A 234 -6.03 -12.41 1.70
N TYR A 235 -7.04 -11.85 2.36
CA TYR A 235 -7.06 -10.43 2.71
C TYR A 235 -6.57 -10.12 4.12
N VAL A 236 -6.27 -11.15 4.93
CA VAL A 236 -5.74 -11.00 6.29
C VAL A 236 -4.46 -11.82 6.47
N LEU A 237 -4.47 -13.09 6.06
CA LEU A 237 -3.39 -14.03 6.38
C LEU A 237 -2.29 -14.09 5.31
N ASN A 238 -2.61 -13.86 4.03
CA ASN A 238 -1.63 -13.95 2.96
C ASN A 238 -0.61 -12.80 3.07
N GLU A 239 0.68 -13.13 3.12
CA GLU A 239 1.77 -12.17 3.34
C GLU A 239 2.38 -11.66 2.05
N THR A 240 1.98 -12.20 0.90
CA THR A 240 2.43 -11.74 -0.41
C THR A 240 1.24 -11.31 -1.26
N GLY A 241 1.53 -10.52 -2.29
CA GLY A 241 0.53 -9.96 -3.19
C GLY A 241 1.05 -9.76 -4.60
N ARG A 242 0.16 -9.28 -5.47
CA ARG A 242 0.46 -8.87 -6.84
C ARG A 242 -0.10 -7.47 -7.08
N LEU A 243 0.76 -6.58 -7.55
CA LEU A 243 0.42 -5.22 -7.94
C LEU A 243 0.44 -5.15 -9.47
N TRP A 244 -0.69 -4.79 -10.07
CA TRP A 244 -0.83 -4.66 -11.51
C TRP A 244 -0.36 -3.26 -11.92
N LEU A 245 0.77 -3.16 -12.61
CA LEU A 245 1.37 -1.90 -13.09
C LEU A 245 1.35 -1.89 -14.63
N GLY A 246 2.04 -0.93 -15.26
CA GLY A 246 2.19 -0.87 -16.72
C GLY A 246 1.15 -0.01 -17.41
N ALA A 247 0.54 -0.50 -18.49
CA ALA A 247 -0.55 0.17 -19.19
C ALA A 247 -1.72 -0.79 -19.39
N LEU A 248 -2.91 -0.28 -19.70
CA LEU A 248 -4.10 -1.10 -19.93
C LEU A 248 -3.90 -2.13 -21.05
N GLU A 249 -3.15 -1.75 -22.09
CA GLU A 249 -2.82 -2.63 -23.22
C GLU A 249 -1.74 -3.67 -22.88
N LYS A 250 -0.94 -3.41 -21.83
CA LYS A 250 0.20 -4.25 -21.43
C LYS A 250 0.44 -4.14 -19.93
N HIS A 251 -0.16 -5.07 -19.19
CA HIS A 251 -0.01 -5.16 -17.75
C HIS A 251 1.38 -5.69 -17.37
N PHE A 252 1.92 -5.18 -16.28
CA PHE A 252 3.06 -5.76 -15.58
C PHE A 252 2.65 -6.21 -14.20
N VAL A 253 3.13 -7.37 -13.78
CA VAL A 253 2.89 -7.87 -12.45
C VAL A 253 4.11 -7.60 -11.61
N ARG A 254 3.91 -6.87 -10.51
CA ARG A 254 4.92 -6.72 -9.47
C ARG A 254 4.52 -7.57 -8.27
N PRO A 255 5.25 -8.64 -7.93
CA PRO A 255 5.07 -9.31 -6.66
C PRO A 255 5.49 -8.39 -5.52
N TRP A 256 4.80 -8.50 -4.38
CA TRP A 256 5.05 -7.68 -3.21
C TRP A 256 4.98 -8.50 -1.93
N TYR A 257 5.95 -8.33 -1.05
CA TYR A 257 5.94 -8.91 0.29
C TYR A 257 5.33 -7.91 1.29
N PHE A 258 4.09 -8.15 1.74
CA PHE A 258 3.44 -7.35 2.77
C PHE A 258 4.05 -7.59 4.16
N GLY A 259 4.26 -8.86 4.54
CA GLY A 259 4.92 -9.22 5.80
C GLY A 259 4.26 -8.65 7.05
N GLN A 260 2.93 -8.66 7.12
CA GLN A 260 2.17 -8.15 8.26
C GLN A 260 2.46 -8.87 9.59
N PHE A 261 3.06 -10.06 9.54
CA PHE A 261 3.40 -10.84 10.72
C PHE A 261 4.85 -10.65 11.18
N ASP A 262 5.70 -10.01 10.38
CA ASP A 262 7.04 -9.65 10.82
C ASP A 262 6.95 -8.72 12.03
N TYR A 263 7.90 -8.88 12.96
CA TYR A 263 7.84 -8.16 14.24
C TYR A 263 7.72 -6.65 14.02
N ILE A 264 8.37 -6.13 12.99
CA ILE A 264 8.44 -4.72 12.68
C ILE A 264 7.09 -4.13 12.25
N SER A 265 6.25 -4.94 11.60
CA SER A 265 4.95 -4.51 11.10
C SER A 265 3.99 -4.19 12.24
N LEU A 266 3.90 -5.07 13.25
CA LEU A 266 3.07 -4.81 14.43
C LEU A 266 3.60 -3.65 15.26
N ILE A 267 4.92 -3.55 15.45
CA ILE A 267 5.54 -2.43 16.17
C ILE A 267 5.26 -1.10 15.45
N ALA A 268 5.39 -1.06 14.12
CA ALA A 268 5.07 0.12 13.33
C ALA A 268 3.58 0.48 13.43
N ALA A 269 2.68 -0.49 13.27
CA ALA A 269 1.23 -0.26 13.35
C ALA A 269 0.80 0.34 14.69
N ILE A 270 1.29 -0.21 15.81
CA ILE A 270 1.00 0.34 17.14
C ILE A 270 1.63 1.72 17.31
N SER A 271 2.87 1.92 16.86
CA SER A 271 3.53 3.23 16.91
C SER A 271 2.78 4.30 16.14
N ILE A 272 2.18 3.97 15.00
CA ILE A 272 1.35 4.89 14.21
C ILE A 272 0.10 5.26 14.97
N LEU A 273 -0.59 4.29 15.58
CA LEU A 273 -1.76 4.58 16.42
C LEU A 273 -1.39 5.46 17.63
N ASP A 274 -0.23 5.24 18.23
CA ASP A 274 0.26 6.04 19.37
C ASP A 274 0.64 7.47 19.00
N GLN A 275 1.21 7.67 17.81
CA GLN A 275 1.54 8.99 17.30
C GLN A 275 0.34 9.70 16.65
N SER A 276 -0.70 8.94 16.27
CA SER A 276 -1.91 9.52 15.70
C SER A 276 -2.65 10.37 16.74
N GLU A 277 -3.24 11.47 16.29
CA GLU A 277 -4.01 12.37 17.15
C GLU A 277 -5.42 11.85 17.49
N ILE A 278 -5.72 10.57 17.19
CA ILE A 278 -7.02 9.98 17.47
C ILE A 278 -7.10 9.59 18.95
N ALA A 279 -8.25 9.84 19.57
CA ALA A 279 -8.49 9.42 20.95
C ALA A 279 -8.44 7.89 21.09
N ASP A 280 -7.98 7.37 22.23
CA ASP A 280 -7.84 5.93 22.49
C ASP A 280 -9.14 5.15 22.15
N ARG A 281 -10.31 5.66 22.56
CA ARG A 281 -11.61 5.05 22.24
C ARG A 281 -11.87 4.97 20.73
N ALA A 282 -11.42 5.95 19.95
CA ALA A 282 -11.59 5.94 18.50
C ALA A 282 -10.80 4.81 17.81
N ARG A 283 -9.78 4.22 18.47
CA ARG A 283 -9.06 3.06 17.92
C ARG A 283 -9.91 1.79 17.85
N SER A 284 -11.08 1.77 18.51
CA SER A 284 -12.05 0.68 18.38
C SER A 284 -12.84 0.69 17.06
N ASN A 285 -12.82 1.79 16.30
CA ASN A 285 -13.58 1.93 15.06
C ASN A 285 -12.63 1.76 13.86
N PRO A 286 -12.89 0.81 12.94
CA PRO A 286 -12.02 0.59 11.78
C PRO A 286 -11.99 1.79 10.83
N THR A 287 -13.05 2.60 10.74
CA THR A 287 -13.10 3.81 9.91
C THR A 287 -12.04 4.82 10.35
N THR A 288 -11.96 5.10 11.66
CA THR A 288 -11.00 6.05 12.23
C THR A 288 -9.57 5.51 12.20
N VAL A 289 -9.39 4.20 12.44
CA VAL A 289 -8.07 3.54 12.29
C VAL A 289 -7.59 3.59 10.85
N ALA A 290 -8.43 3.25 9.88
CA ALA A 290 -8.08 3.30 8.46
C ALA A 290 -7.69 4.72 8.01
N ARG A 291 -8.42 5.74 8.48
CA ARG A 291 -8.09 7.14 8.19
C ARG A 291 -6.77 7.58 8.84
N ALA A 292 -6.49 7.13 10.06
CA ALA A 292 -5.23 7.41 10.74
C ALA A 292 -4.04 6.75 10.02
N VAL A 293 -4.19 5.47 9.62
CA VAL A 293 -3.20 4.77 8.79
C VAL A 293 -2.95 5.58 7.51
N CYS A 294 -4.01 5.87 6.74
CA CYS A 294 -3.93 6.62 5.48
C CYS A 294 -3.11 7.92 5.61
N ARG A 295 -3.45 8.76 6.58
CA ARG A 295 -2.76 10.04 6.83
C ARG A 295 -1.29 9.85 7.18
N SER A 296 -0.95 8.80 7.93
CA SER A 296 0.43 8.54 8.37
C SER A 296 1.34 7.99 7.27
N LEU A 297 0.84 7.65 6.09
CA LEU A 297 1.71 7.16 5.00
C LEU A 297 2.54 8.29 4.38
N ASN A 298 1.95 9.45 4.16
CA ASN A 298 2.61 10.56 3.47
C ASN A 298 3.37 11.47 4.45
N HIS A 299 4.70 11.49 4.35
CA HIS A 299 5.55 12.41 5.11
C HIS A 299 5.70 13.73 4.35
N THR A 300 5.45 14.85 5.04
CA THR A 300 5.62 16.21 4.52
C THR A 300 6.38 17.09 5.51
N ASP A 301 6.76 18.30 5.12
CA ASP A 301 7.42 19.24 6.04
C ASP A 301 6.51 19.70 7.19
N ARG A 302 5.18 19.59 7.02
CA ARG A 302 4.18 20.00 8.00
C ARG A 302 3.69 18.84 8.86
N ASP A 303 3.45 17.70 8.23
CA ASP A 303 2.85 16.51 8.82
C ASP A 303 3.85 15.34 8.78
N TRP A 304 4.07 14.70 9.91
CA TRP A 304 4.89 13.49 9.97
C TRP A 304 4.19 12.32 9.26
N GLY A 305 4.98 11.45 8.63
CA GLY A 305 4.51 10.23 7.99
C GLY A 305 5.64 9.22 7.72
N ILE A 306 5.30 8.11 7.08
CA ILE A 306 6.21 6.98 6.84
C ILE A 306 7.08 7.19 5.61
N LEU A 307 6.53 7.70 4.51
CA LEU A 307 7.22 7.78 3.21
C LEU A 307 7.29 9.21 2.68
N TYR A 308 8.46 9.61 2.17
CA TYR A 308 8.58 10.78 1.30
C TYR A 308 8.13 10.40 -0.11
N ALA A 309 7.08 11.06 -0.59
CA ALA A 309 6.59 10.89 -1.96
C ALA A 309 7.56 11.51 -2.97
N SER A 310 7.94 10.79 -4.03
CA SER A 310 8.79 11.37 -5.09
C SER A 310 8.62 10.72 -6.46
N TRP A 311 8.41 11.57 -7.47
CA TRP A 311 8.33 11.24 -8.91
C TRP A 311 9.42 11.94 -9.72
N SER A 312 10.53 12.31 -9.08
CA SER A 312 11.61 13.07 -9.72
C SER A 312 12.36 12.32 -10.83
N GLY A 313 12.23 10.99 -10.90
CA GLY A 313 13.08 10.11 -11.72
C GLY A 313 14.52 9.98 -11.20
N ARG A 314 14.89 10.70 -10.12
CA ARG A 314 16.24 10.77 -9.56
C ARG A 314 16.23 10.42 -8.09
N TYR A 315 16.94 9.34 -7.76
CA TYR A 315 16.89 8.71 -6.43
C TYR A 315 18.28 8.41 -5.86
N ASP A 316 19.32 9.13 -6.31
CA ASP A 316 20.72 8.83 -5.98
C ASP A 316 21.04 8.92 -4.46
N ASP A 317 20.22 9.65 -3.68
CA ASP A 317 20.40 9.84 -2.25
C ASP A 317 19.67 8.79 -1.37
N ALA A 318 18.87 7.90 -1.96
CA ALA A 318 18.08 6.93 -1.20
C ALA A 318 17.67 5.70 -2.04
N VAL A 319 16.77 4.87 -1.50
CA VAL A 319 16.22 3.73 -2.24
C VAL A 319 15.13 4.23 -3.18
N ALA A 320 15.29 3.93 -4.48
CA ALA A 320 14.29 4.26 -5.49
C ALA A 320 12.96 3.53 -5.23
N PRO A 321 11.79 4.13 -5.50
CA PRO A 321 10.49 3.51 -5.25
C PRO A 321 10.32 2.12 -5.89
N TYR A 322 10.88 1.91 -7.09
CA TYR A 322 10.82 0.64 -7.83
C TYR A 322 11.77 -0.45 -7.30
N ALA A 323 12.67 -0.13 -6.35
CA ALA A 323 13.62 -1.08 -5.76
C ALA A 323 13.07 -1.79 -4.51
N TRP A 324 11.96 -1.32 -3.92
CA TRP A 324 11.34 -1.94 -2.75
C TRP A 324 10.67 -3.28 -3.08
N ALA A 325 11.14 -4.38 -2.52
CA ALA A 325 10.51 -5.70 -2.69
C ALA A 325 9.30 -5.93 -1.75
N GLY A 326 9.26 -5.22 -0.62
CA GLY A 326 8.25 -5.43 0.41
C GLY A 326 8.18 -4.33 1.47
N SER A 327 7.05 -4.29 2.17
CA SER A 327 6.74 -3.31 3.19
C SER A 327 7.60 -3.41 4.47
N PRO A 328 8.00 -4.59 4.96
CA PRO A 328 8.78 -4.69 6.21
C PRO A 328 10.09 -3.90 6.15
N SER A 329 10.76 -3.91 5.00
CA SER A 329 12.00 -3.15 4.79
C SER A 329 11.84 -1.63 4.93
N ILE A 330 10.68 -1.09 4.54
CA ILE A 330 10.35 0.33 4.68
C ILE A 330 10.04 0.62 6.15
N LEU A 331 9.20 -0.22 6.77
CA LEU A 331 8.78 -0.07 8.16
C LEU A 331 9.95 -0.19 9.14
N GLU A 332 10.95 -1.01 8.84
CA GLU A 332 12.18 -1.13 9.62
C GLU A 332 12.98 0.17 9.65
N VAL A 333 13.16 0.79 8.49
CA VAL A 333 13.82 2.10 8.42
C VAL A 333 13.02 3.13 9.20
N PHE A 334 11.70 3.20 9.00
CA PHE A 334 10.83 4.14 9.70
C PHE A 334 10.87 3.98 11.22
N VAL A 335 10.73 2.76 11.74
CA VAL A 335 10.73 2.51 13.18
C VAL A 335 12.09 2.80 13.80
N ARG A 336 13.19 2.49 13.08
CA ARG A 336 14.55 2.75 13.55
C ARG A 336 14.88 4.24 13.60
N THR A 337 14.51 5.00 12.57
CA THR A 337 14.88 6.43 12.46
C THR A 337 13.85 7.37 13.07
N ARG A 338 12.60 6.92 13.21
CA ARG A 338 11.43 7.74 13.56
C ARG A 338 11.22 8.94 12.63
N ASN A 339 11.74 8.86 11.41
CA ASN A 339 11.64 9.88 10.37
C ASN A 339 11.08 9.27 9.08
N GLY A 340 10.61 10.14 8.17
CA GLY A 340 10.14 9.70 6.86
C GLY A 340 11.21 8.94 6.07
N VAL A 341 10.78 7.91 5.36
CA VAL A 341 11.62 7.02 4.55
C VAL A 341 11.57 7.49 3.10
N LYS A 342 12.73 7.77 2.52
CA LYS A 342 12.88 8.09 1.10
C LYS A 342 13.08 6.80 0.29
N TYR A 343 12.36 6.54 -0.80
CA TYR A 343 11.18 7.23 -1.34
C TYR A 343 10.02 6.26 -1.58
N GLY A 344 8.81 6.79 -1.72
CA GLY A 344 7.62 6.04 -2.10
C GLY A 344 6.84 6.68 -3.25
N GLN A 345 6.09 5.85 -3.98
CA GLN A 345 5.08 6.24 -4.97
C GLN A 345 3.75 5.54 -4.65
N CYS A 346 2.70 5.74 -5.45
CA CYS A 346 1.34 5.30 -5.10
C CYS A 346 1.26 3.81 -4.73
N TRP A 347 1.87 2.91 -5.51
CA TRP A 347 1.85 1.47 -5.22
C TRP A 347 2.62 1.11 -3.94
N THR A 348 3.73 1.81 -3.65
CA THR A 348 4.50 1.60 -2.42
C THR A 348 3.66 2.00 -1.21
N MET A 349 2.99 3.15 -1.29
CA MET A 349 2.14 3.66 -0.20
C MET A 349 0.91 2.78 0.01
N ALA A 350 0.23 2.38 -1.07
CA ALA A 350 -0.88 1.44 -1.00
C ALA A 350 -0.46 0.10 -0.39
N ALA A 351 0.70 -0.44 -0.77
CA ALA A 351 1.15 -1.72 -0.24
C ALA A 351 1.53 -1.63 1.26
N VAL A 352 2.15 -0.53 1.70
CA VAL A 352 2.41 -0.29 3.13
C VAL A 352 1.09 -0.06 3.90
N ALA A 353 0.12 0.68 3.36
CA ALA A 353 -1.19 0.83 3.97
C ALA A 353 -1.92 -0.52 4.13
N THR A 354 -1.91 -1.35 3.08
CA THR A 354 -2.45 -2.71 3.10
C THR A 354 -1.78 -3.55 4.19
N THR A 355 -0.44 -3.50 4.29
CA THR A 355 0.32 -4.19 5.34
C THR A 355 -0.14 -3.79 6.74
N LEU A 356 -0.26 -2.49 7.01
CA LEU A 356 -0.65 -1.98 8.33
C LEU A 356 -2.10 -2.35 8.69
N LEU A 357 -3.02 -2.28 7.72
CA LEU A 357 -4.40 -2.72 7.93
C LEU A 357 -4.49 -4.22 8.23
N ARG A 358 -3.81 -5.06 7.44
CA ARG A 358 -3.74 -6.52 7.66
C ARG A 358 -3.12 -6.84 9.02
N THR A 359 -2.04 -6.14 9.39
CA THR A 359 -1.37 -6.26 10.69
C THR A 359 -2.34 -6.03 11.84
N LEU A 360 -3.22 -5.03 11.74
CA LEU A 360 -4.22 -4.71 12.75
C LEU A 360 -5.46 -5.61 12.71
N GLY A 361 -5.57 -6.49 11.70
CA GLY A 361 -6.71 -7.39 11.51
C GLY A 361 -7.86 -6.81 10.70
N ILE A 362 -7.66 -5.71 9.97
CA ILE A 362 -8.63 -5.20 8.98
C ILE A 362 -8.34 -5.90 7.65
N PRO A 363 -9.28 -6.65 7.06
CA PRO A 363 -9.06 -7.27 5.75
C PRO A 363 -8.82 -6.19 4.70
N ALA A 364 -7.74 -6.31 3.94
CA ALA A 364 -7.34 -5.28 2.99
C ALA A 364 -6.70 -5.85 1.72
N ARG A 365 -6.80 -5.12 0.61
CA ARG A 365 -6.16 -5.45 -0.68
C ARG A 365 -5.74 -4.21 -1.44
N CYS A 366 -4.67 -4.30 -2.22
CA CYS A 366 -4.32 -3.26 -3.19
C CYS A 366 -5.20 -3.39 -4.45
N VAL A 367 -5.57 -2.26 -5.03
CA VAL A 367 -6.25 -2.22 -6.33
C VAL A 367 -5.57 -1.20 -7.23
N THR A 368 -5.49 -1.52 -8.52
CA THR A 368 -4.93 -0.66 -9.56
C THR A 368 -6.06 -0.14 -10.43
N CYS A 369 -6.13 1.18 -10.63
CA CYS A 369 -6.93 1.81 -11.67
C CYS A 369 -6.04 2.20 -12.86
N TYR A 370 -6.35 1.71 -14.05
CA TYR A 370 -5.65 2.09 -15.28
C TYR A 370 -6.28 3.32 -15.93
N ARG A 371 -5.42 4.18 -16.49
CA ARG A 371 -5.78 5.49 -17.05
C ARG A 371 -6.51 6.36 -16.01
N ALA A 372 -6.01 6.34 -14.78
CA ALA A 372 -6.58 7.10 -13.68
C ALA A 372 -6.46 8.60 -13.96
N VAL A 373 -7.59 9.28 -13.83
CA VAL A 373 -7.70 10.72 -14.05
C VAL A 373 -7.38 11.45 -12.74
N HIS A 374 -6.09 11.48 -12.42
CA HIS A 374 -5.57 12.10 -11.20
C HIS A 374 -5.48 13.63 -11.38
N ASP A 375 -5.53 14.39 -10.28
CA ASP A 375 -5.38 15.86 -10.26
C ASP A 375 -6.45 16.67 -11.04
N SER A 376 -7.65 16.12 -11.24
CA SER A 376 -8.79 16.97 -11.59
C SER A 376 -9.35 17.58 -10.31
N ASP A 377 -9.33 18.90 -10.18
CA ASP A 377 -10.06 19.73 -9.20
C ASP A 377 -11.60 19.60 -9.28
N TYR A 378 -12.08 18.51 -9.87
CA TYR A 378 -13.46 18.22 -10.22
C TYR A 378 -14.06 19.16 -11.26
N SER A 379 -13.28 19.93 -12.00
CA SER A 379 -13.83 20.99 -12.86
C SER A 379 -14.38 20.52 -14.21
N GLY A 380 -14.13 19.29 -14.65
CA GLY A 380 -14.72 18.76 -15.88
C GLY A 380 -13.82 17.79 -16.64
N PRO A 381 -13.90 17.74 -17.98
CA PRO A 381 -13.09 16.83 -18.78
C PRO A 381 -11.61 17.23 -18.78
N ILE A 382 -10.76 16.23 -18.95
CA ILE A 382 -9.31 16.34 -19.08
C ILE A 382 -8.93 16.89 -20.44
N SER A 383 -7.99 17.81 -20.45
CA SER A 383 -7.58 18.58 -21.61
C SER A 383 -6.22 18.14 -22.15
N THR A 384 -6.13 18.02 -23.47
CA THR A 384 -4.86 17.85 -24.21
C THR A 384 -4.73 18.97 -25.23
N HIS A 385 -3.64 19.72 -25.19
CA HIS A 385 -3.44 20.94 -25.94
C HIS A 385 -2.45 20.75 -27.09
N TRP A 386 -2.75 21.36 -28.22
CA TRP A 386 -1.99 21.26 -29.45
C TRP A 386 -1.73 22.65 -30.00
N SER A 387 -0.51 22.93 -30.44
CA SER A 387 -0.14 24.15 -31.16
C SER A 387 -0.66 24.13 -32.60
N MET A 388 -0.71 25.29 -33.27
CA MET A 388 -1.16 25.40 -34.67
C MET A 388 -0.36 24.56 -35.67
N ASP A 389 0.87 24.16 -35.33
CA ASP A 389 1.69 23.21 -36.10
C ASP A 389 1.54 21.75 -35.62
N MET A 390 0.47 21.45 -34.90
CA MET A 390 0.07 20.12 -34.40
C MET A 390 1.01 19.51 -33.36
N ARG A 391 1.89 20.29 -32.73
CA ARG A 391 2.75 19.81 -31.64
C ARG A 391 2.00 19.80 -30.31
N PRO A 392 2.23 18.83 -29.43
CA PRO A 392 1.63 18.84 -28.10
C PRO A 392 2.21 19.99 -27.27
N LYS A 393 1.34 20.63 -26.47
CA LYS A 393 1.69 21.64 -25.46
C LYS A 393 1.52 21.02 -24.08
N THR A 394 2.39 20.05 -23.77
CA THR A 394 2.28 19.19 -22.58
C THR A 394 2.30 19.96 -21.27
N GLU A 395 2.84 21.18 -21.26
CA GLU A 395 2.81 22.08 -20.11
C GLU A 395 1.40 22.60 -19.75
N MET A 396 0.43 22.44 -20.64
CA MET A 396 -0.98 22.82 -20.44
C MET A 396 -1.89 21.61 -20.23
N ASP A 397 -1.39 20.38 -20.39
CA ASP A 397 -2.19 19.16 -20.32
C ASP A 397 -2.51 18.78 -18.87
N ASP A 398 -3.71 18.24 -18.63
CA ASP A 398 -3.97 17.56 -17.36
C ASP A 398 -3.34 16.16 -17.38
N ALA A 399 -2.92 15.70 -16.20
CA ALA A 399 -2.22 14.43 -16.05
C ALA A 399 -3.17 13.23 -16.11
N ILE A 400 -2.94 12.31 -17.05
CA ILE A 400 -3.58 10.99 -17.03
C ILE A 400 -2.52 9.98 -16.61
N TRP A 401 -2.73 9.38 -15.45
CA TRP A 401 -1.82 8.37 -14.93
C TRP A 401 -2.09 7.05 -15.65
N ASN A 402 -1.07 6.44 -16.22
CA ASN A 402 -1.18 5.12 -16.86
C ASN A 402 -1.83 4.11 -15.92
N TYR A 403 -1.42 4.16 -14.66
CA TYR A 403 -2.05 3.46 -13.56
C TYR A 403 -1.93 4.27 -12.27
N HIS A 404 -2.86 4.04 -11.36
CA HIS A 404 -2.81 4.51 -9.98
C HIS A 404 -3.19 3.37 -9.05
N VAL A 405 -2.58 3.29 -7.87
CA VAL A 405 -2.77 2.17 -6.94
C VAL A 405 -3.15 2.70 -5.57
N TRP A 406 -4.26 2.19 -5.02
CA TRP A 406 -4.71 2.49 -3.67
C TRP A 406 -5.08 1.20 -2.92
N THR A 407 -5.50 1.34 -1.66
CA THR A 407 -5.91 0.22 -0.81
C THR A 407 -7.42 0.18 -0.65
N GLU A 408 -8.03 -1.00 -0.69
CA GLU A 408 -9.39 -1.21 -0.17
C GLU A 408 -9.31 -1.89 1.21
N GLY A 409 -10.06 -1.37 2.19
CA GLY A 409 -10.29 -2.02 3.49
C GLY A 409 -11.73 -2.50 3.64
N TRP A 410 -11.96 -3.68 4.22
CA TRP A 410 -13.29 -4.24 4.45
C TRP A 410 -13.79 -3.95 5.86
N PHE A 411 -14.83 -3.13 5.98
CA PHE A 411 -15.50 -2.87 7.26
C PHE A 411 -16.89 -2.25 7.12
N LYS A 412 -17.67 -2.29 8.20
CA LYS A 412 -18.96 -1.61 8.34
C LYS A 412 -18.76 -0.10 8.53
N ARG A 413 -19.66 0.69 7.95
CA ARG A 413 -19.70 2.15 8.06
C ARG A 413 -20.84 2.58 8.98
N THR A 414 -20.66 2.35 10.28
CA THR A 414 -21.67 2.70 11.30
C THR A 414 -21.94 4.20 11.42
N ASP A 415 -21.06 5.02 10.85
CA ASP A 415 -21.20 6.47 10.73
C ASP A 415 -22.07 6.91 9.54
N LEU A 416 -22.43 5.97 8.63
CA LEU A 416 -23.22 6.22 7.43
C LEU A 416 -24.58 5.51 7.46
N PRO A 417 -25.53 5.87 6.56
CA PRO A 417 -26.74 5.10 6.32
C PRO A 417 -26.44 3.66 5.89
N ALA A 418 -27.43 2.77 6.01
CA ALA A 418 -27.30 1.39 5.54
C ALA A 418 -26.99 1.32 4.02
N GLY A 419 -26.17 0.35 3.62
CA GLY A 419 -25.80 0.12 2.21
C GLY A 419 -24.40 0.61 1.78
N TYR A 420 -23.58 1.07 2.74
CA TYR A 420 -22.20 1.52 2.53
C TYR A 420 -21.14 0.65 3.26
N ASP A 421 -21.56 -0.44 3.88
CA ASP A 421 -20.64 -1.46 4.43
C ASP A 421 -19.87 -2.17 3.30
N GLY A 422 -18.74 -2.78 3.65
CA GLY A 422 -17.92 -3.59 2.76
C GLY A 422 -16.62 -2.89 2.38
N TRP A 423 -16.21 -2.98 1.10
CA TRP A 423 -14.97 -2.39 0.62
C TRP A 423 -14.99 -0.86 0.64
N GLN A 424 -13.96 -0.28 1.23
CA GLN A 424 -13.73 1.17 1.33
C GLN A 424 -12.39 1.51 0.69
N ALA A 425 -12.38 2.39 -0.31
CA ALA A 425 -11.16 2.88 -0.95
C ALA A 425 -10.42 3.87 -0.03
N ILE A 426 -9.13 3.65 0.14
CA ILE A 426 -8.21 4.39 0.99
C ILE A 426 -6.97 4.69 0.14
N ASP A 427 -6.79 5.97 -0.17
CA ASP A 427 -5.67 6.42 -0.99
C ASP A 427 -4.72 7.32 -0.18
N PRO A 428 -3.55 6.78 0.22
CA PRO A 428 -2.53 7.54 0.93
C PRO A 428 -1.70 8.45 0.03
N THR A 429 -1.88 8.39 -1.29
CA THR A 429 -1.09 9.15 -2.25
C THR A 429 -1.40 10.64 -2.14
N PRO A 430 -0.38 11.52 -2.10
CA PRO A 430 -0.60 12.97 -2.02
C PRO A 430 -1.40 13.48 -3.22
N MET A 431 -2.61 13.96 -2.97
CA MET A 431 -3.51 14.59 -3.95
C MET A 431 -3.81 16.05 -3.57
N GLU A 432 -4.60 16.77 -4.39
CA GLU A 432 -5.15 18.07 -4.00
C GLU A 432 -5.83 18.03 -2.62
N CYS A 433 -5.60 19.06 -1.81
CA CYS A 433 -6.09 19.15 -0.43
C CYS A 433 -7.60 18.89 -0.29
N SER A 434 -7.98 17.78 0.34
CA SER A 434 -9.32 17.61 0.92
C SER A 434 -9.33 18.14 2.35
N GLU A 435 -10.04 19.25 2.61
CA GLU A 435 -10.12 19.88 3.94
C GLU A 435 -8.75 20.21 4.58
N GLY A 436 -7.71 20.39 3.75
CA GLY A 436 -6.34 20.64 4.19
C GLY A 436 -5.50 19.39 4.48
N VAL A 437 -5.97 18.20 4.10
CA VAL A 437 -5.26 16.92 4.17
C VAL A 437 -5.03 16.38 2.75
N MET A 438 -3.81 15.93 2.46
CA MET A 438 -3.37 15.46 1.14
C MET A 438 -3.62 13.94 0.95
N THR A 439 -4.68 13.36 1.52
CA THR A 439 -4.98 11.92 1.41
C THR A 439 -6.48 11.70 1.29
N CYS A 440 -6.92 10.62 0.65
CA CYS A 440 -8.34 10.34 0.46
C CYS A 440 -8.83 9.08 1.17
N GLY A 441 -10.07 9.15 1.66
CA GLY A 441 -10.83 8.01 2.17
C GLY A 441 -10.89 7.92 3.70
N PRO A 442 -11.56 6.87 4.23
CA PRO A 442 -12.16 5.76 3.51
C PRO A 442 -13.47 6.13 2.77
N ALA A 443 -13.48 5.92 1.45
CA ALA A 443 -14.64 6.14 0.56
C ALA A 443 -15.35 4.81 0.28
N PRO A 444 -16.66 4.66 0.52
CA PRO A 444 -17.34 3.40 0.20
C PRO A 444 -17.31 3.14 -1.31
N VAL A 445 -16.83 1.97 -1.72
CA VAL A 445 -16.79 1.59 -3.16
C VAL A 445 -18.20 1.59 -3.76
N SER A 446 -19.21 1.23 -2.97
CA SER A 446 -20.61 1.31 -3.36
C SER A 446 -21.10 2.75 -3.56
N ALA A 447 -20.58 3.73 -2.81
CA ALA A 447 -20.89 5.15 -2.99
C ALA A 447 -20.27 5.68 -4.29
N ILE A 448 -19.04 5.25 -4.61
CA ILE A 448 -18.36 5.57 -5.86
C ILE A 448 -19.17 5.04 -7.04
N LEU A 449 -19.49 3.73 -7.06
CA LEU A 449 -20.32 3.12 -8.12
C LEU A 449 -21.65 3.83 -8.30
N ARG A 450 -22.33 4.13 -7.20
CA ARG A 450 -23.63 4.80 -7.25
C ARG A 450 -23.50 6.27 -7.61
N GLY A 451 -22.33 6.91 -7.53
CA GLY A 451 -22.15 8.36 -7.68
C GLY A 451 -22.78 9.17 -6.53
N ASP A 452 -22.83 8.59 -5.33
CA ASP A 452 -23.36 9.24 -4.12
C ASP A 452 -22.30 10.16 -3.50
N LEU A 453 -21.91 11.22 -4.23
CA LEU A 453 -20.71 12.03 -3.96
C LEU A 453 -20.68 12.78 -2.62
N HIS A 454 -21.82 12.87 -1.93
CA HIS A 454 -21.97 13.48 -0.60
C HIS A 454 -21.67 12.50 0.54
N ILE A 455 -21.48 11.22 0.22
CA ILE A 455 -21.15 10.18 1.20
C ILE A 455 -19.65 10.24 1.44
N GLY A 456 -19.27 10.54 2.68
CA GLY A 456 -17.87 10.69 3.07
C GLY A 456 -17.19 9.36 3.43
N PHE A 457 -15.87 9.31 3.41
CA PHE A 457 -14.95 10.42 3.13
C PHE A 457 -14.53 10.42 1.65
N ASP A 458 -14.32 11.59 1.06
CA ASP A 458 -13.59 11.78 -0.22
C ASP A 458 -14.13 11.01 -1.45
N THR A 459 -15.37 10.49 -1.41
CA THR A 459 -16.00 9.75 -2.52
C THR A 459 -15.99 10.52 -3.84
N LYS A 460 -16.10 11.85 -3.77
CA LYS A 460 -16.02 12.71 -4.95
C LYS A 460 -14.69 12.51 -5.68
N TYR A 461 -13.54 12.49 -4.98
CA TYR A 461 -12.17 12.39 -5.54
C TYR A 461 -12.05 11.08 -6.31
N MET A 462 -12.32 9.97 -5.62
CA MET A 462 -12.29 8.63 -6.21
C MET A 462 -13.24 8.48 -7.39
N PHE A 463 -14.40 9.15 -7.38
CA PHE A 463 -15.33 9.13 -8.51
C PHE A 463 -14.77 9.87 -9.74
N ALA A 464 -14.14 11.03 -9.55
CA ALA A 464 -13.59 11.81 -10.66
C ALA A 464 -12.47 11.05 -11.39
N GLU A 465 -11.63 10.33 -10.66
CA GLU A 465 -10.55 9.50 -11.23
C GLU A 465 -11.02 8.45 -12.23
N LEU A 466 -12.29 8.03 -12.15
CA LEU A 466 -12.87 6.93 -12.93
C LEU A 466 -13.77 7.39 -14.08
N HIS A 467 -14.18 8.65 -14.06
CA HIS A 467 -15.24 9.18 -14.92
C HIS A 467 -14.80 10.38 -15.77
N GLY A 468 -13.50 10.69 -15.79
CA GLY A 468 -12.97 11.75 -16.66
C GLY A 468 -13.14 11.44 -18.14
N GLY A 469 -13.46 12.45 -18.94
CA GLY A 469 -13.47 12.38 -20.41
C GLY A 469 -12.36 13.25 -21.00
N ARG A 470 -11.78 12.88 -22.15
CA ARG A 470 -10.74 13.69 -22.80
C ARG A 470 -11.33 14.68 -23.79
N VAL A 471 -10.81 15.91 -23.80
CA VAL A 471 -11.02 16.95 -24.80
C VAL A 471 -9.67 17.38 -25.37
N HIS A 472 -9.59 17.49 -26.69
CA HIS A 472 -8.43 18.04 -27.38
C HIS A 472 -8.70 19.49 -27.79
N TRP A 473 -7.70 20.34 -27.53
CA TRP A 473 -7.74 21.79 -27.74
C TRP A 473 -6.66 22.24 -28.70
N GLN A 474 -7.02 23.10 -29.63
CA GLN A 474 -6.10 23.80 -30.52
C GLN A 474 -5.78 25.17 -29.92
N VAL A 475 -4.51 25.50 -29.76
CA VAL A 475 -4.03 26.76 -29.15
C VAL A 475 -3.32 27.60 -30.21
N ASP A 476 -3.81 28.83 -30.41
CA ASP A 476 -3.20 29.77 -31.33
C ASP A 476 -2.02 30.57 -30.72
N THR A 477 -1.43 31.47 -31.50
CA THR A 477 -0.29 32.30 -31.07
C THR A 477 -0.65 33.40 -30.08
N GLU A 478 -1.94 33.75 -29.99
CA GLU A 478 -2.46 34.75 -29.05
C GLU A 478 -2.91 34.09 -27.72
N GLY A 479 -2.96 32.76 -27.69
CA GLY A 479 -3.41 31.97 -26.55
C GLY A 479 -4.91 31.64 -26.57
N ASN A 480 -5.62 31.94 -27.66
CA ASN A 480 -7.02 31.51 -27.80
C ASN A 480 -7.06 29.98 -28.00
N MET A 481 -8.09 29.35 -27.43
CA MET A 481 -8.25 27.89 -27.41
C MET A 481 -9.55 27.45 -28.08
N GLU A 482 -9.46 26.44 -28.93
CA GLU A 482 -10.61 25.85 -29.64
C GLU A 482 -10.69 24.34 -29.37
N ALA A 483 -11.78 23.89 -28.73
CA ALA A 483 -12.03 22.47 -28.52
C ALA A 483 -12.55 21.82 -29.81
N PHE A 484 -11.96 20.69 -30.23
CA PHE A 484 -12.31 20.09 -31.53
C PHE A 484 -12.59 18.59 -31.51
N ILE A 485 -12.14 17.87 -30.48
CA ILE A 485 -12.49 16.46 -30.22
C ILE A 485 -12.79 16.35 -28.73
N GLY A 486 -13.89 15.71 -28.35
CA GLY A 486 -14.24 15.55 -26.94
C GLY A 486 -15.17 14.36 -26.69
N GLY A 487 -15.36 14.03 -25.41
CA GLY A 487 -16.37 13.06 -24.98
C GLY A 487 -15.95 11.60 -25.01
N ARG A 488 -14.65 11.30 -25.23
CA ARG A 488 -14.12 9.93 -25.08
C ARG A 488 -13.82 9.66 -23.60
N PRO A 489 -14.40 8.62 -22.98
CA PRO A 489 -14.07 8.24 -21.61
C PRO A 489 -12.57 7.94 -21.47
N VAL A 490 -11.98 8.39 -20.36
CA VAL A 490 -10.60 8.09 -19.97
C VAL A 490 -10.66 7.24 -18.71
N GLY A 491 -10.31 5.97 -18.86
CA GLY A 491 -9.98 5.07 -17.75
C GLY A 491 -11.12 4.46 -16.96
N GLY A 492 -10.75 4.00 -15.77
CA GLY A 492 -11.62 3.29 -14.84
C GLY A 492 -11.60 1.77 -14.97
N ALA A 493 -10.60 1.18 -15.63
CA ALA A 493 -10.38 -0.26 -15.59
C ALA A 493 -9.62 -0.62 -14.31
N ILE A 494 -10.24 -1.41 -13.42
CA ILE A 494 -9.74 -1.66 -12.08
C ILE A 494 -9.41 -3.13 -11.87
N SER A 495 -8.23 -3.39 -11.33
CA SER A 495 -7.68 -4.74 -11.14
C SER A 495 -7.18 -4.96 -9.72
N THR A 496 -7.30 -6.19 -9.24
CA THR A 496 -6.69 -6.65 -7.98
C THR A 496 -6.19 -8.09 -8.13
N LYS A 497 -5.50 -8.61 -7.11
CA LYS A 497 -5.13 -10.03 -7.06
C LYS A 497 -6.36 -10.87 -6.74
N LYS A 498 -6.57 -11.94 -7.50
CA LYS A 498 -7.69 -12.88 -7.27
C LYS A 498 -7.48 -13.67 -5.97
N VAL A 499 -8.56 -13.91 -5.24
CA VAL A 499 -8.56 -14.76 -4.04
C VAL A 499 -8.04 -16.16 -4.37
N GLY A 500 -7.05 -16.62 -3.59
CA GLY A 500 -6.50 -17.98 -3.72
C GLY A 500 -5.73 -18.24 -5.01
N ALA A 501 -5.44 -17.22 -5.81
CA ALA A 501 -4.67 -17.35 -7.06
C ALA A 501 -3.76 -16.13 -7.28
N ILE A 502 -2.81 -16.27 -8.19
CA ILE A 502 -1.88 -15.19 -8.58
C ILE A 502 -2.41 -14.35 -9.74
N ALA A 503 -3.49 -14.82 -10.36
CA ALA A 503 -4.13 -14.19 -11.52
C ALA A 503 -4.78 -12.85 -11.17
N ARG A 504 -5.00 -12.04 -12.21
CA ARG A 504 -5.73 -10.78 -12.14
C ARG A 504 -7.22 -11.05 -11.91
N GLU A 505 -7.83 -10.30 -11.00
CA GLU A 505 -9.27 -10.13 -10.93
C GLU A 505 -9.64 -8.73 -11.42
N ASP A 506 -10.57 -8.65 -12.37
CA ASP A 506 -11.15 -7.39 -12.83
C ASP A 506 -12.32 -6.99 -11.92
N VAL A 507 -12.18 -5.88 -11.21
CA VAL A 507 -13.19 -5.36 -10.27
C VAL A 507 -13.82 -4.05 -10.76
N THR A 508 -13.66 -3.72 -12.05
CA THR A 508 -14.21 -2.49 -12.66
C THR A 508 -15.70 -2.31 -12.37
N SER A 509 -16.48 -3.39 -12.47
CA SER A 509 -17.93 -3.37 -12.23
C SER A 509 -18.33 -3.00 -10.80
N LYS A 510 -17.39 -3.05 -9.84
CA LYS A 510 -17.63 -2.63 -8.45
C LYS A 510 -17.56 -1.12 -8.26
N TYR A 511 -16.92 -0.42 -9.20
CA TYR A 511 -16.67 1.01 -9.14
C TYR A 511 -17.42 1.80 -10.21
N ARG A 512 -17.74 1.15 -11.34
CA ARG A 512 -18.29 1.83 -12.50
C ARG A 512 -19.31 0.96 -13.23
N TYR A 513 -20.41 1.58 -13.65
CA TYR A 513 -21.39 0.94 -14.53
C TYR A 513 -20.84 0.81 -15.97
N PRO A 514 -21.26 -0.21 -16.74
CA PRO A 514 -20.79 -0.40 -18.11
C PRO A 514 -21.01 0.83 -19.00
N GLU A 515 -20.08 1.06 -19.92
CA GLU A 515 -20.18 2.14 -20.91
C GLU A 515 -21.49 2.05 -21.71
N GLY A 516 -22.15 3.19 -21.90
CA GLY A 516 -23.44 3.27 -22.60
C GLY A 516 -24.67 2.78 -21.80
N SER A 517 -24.51 2.31 -20.55
CA SER A 517 -25.64 1.88 -19.73
C SER A 517 -26.51 3.06 -19.24
N PRO A 518 -27.83 2.86 -19.07
CA PRO A 518 -28.71 3.88 -18.47
C PRO A 518 -28.28 4.31 -17.06
N GLU A 519 -27.70 3.40 -16.28
CA GLU A 519 -27.19 3.64 -14.94
C GLU A 519 -26.01 4.61 -14.98
N LEU A 520 -25.03 4.38 -15.86
CA LEU A 520 -23.88 5.27 -16.04
C LEU A 520 -24.36 6.68 -16.41
N THR A 521 -25.28 6.81 -17.36
CA THR A 521 -25.83 8.10 -17.79
C THR A 521 -26.45 8.86 -16.62
N LYS A 522 -27.30 8.19 -15.82
CA LYS A 522 -27.92 8.80 -14.62
C LYS A 522 -26.88 9.26 -13.60
N VAL A 523 -25.85 8.43 -13.37
CA VAL A 523 -24.78 8.72 -12.42
C VAL A 523 -23.97 9.93 -12.84
N VAL A 524 -23.57 10.01 -14.12
CA VAL A 524 -22.79 11.11 -14.68
C VAL A 524 -23.63 12.39 -14.73
N GLU A 525 -24.91 12.32 -15.11
CA GLU A 525 -25.81 13.49 -15.07
C GLU A 525 -25.97 14.06 -13.66
N ARG A 526 -26.05 13.19 -12.64
CA ARG A 526 -26.10 13.61 -11.25
C ARG A 526 -24.78 14.23 -10.81
N ALA A 527 -23.65 13.59 -11.13
CA ALA A 527 -22.32 14.13 -10.84
C ALA A 527 -22.11 15.50 -11.49
N ASN A 528 -22.49 15.66 -12.77
CA ASN A 528 -22.45 16.94 -13.49
C ASN A 528 -23.21 18.05 -12.74
N LYS A 529 -24.41 17.77 -12.25
CA LYS A 529 -25.22 18.74 -11.50
C LYS A 529 -24.59 19.11 -10.15
N LEU A 530 -24.03 18.13 -9.44
CA LEU A 530 -23.40 18.34 -8.12
C LEU A 530 -22.05 19.06 -8.24
N CYS A 531 -21.29 18.78 -9.30
CA CYS A 531 -19.94 19.28 -9.49
C CYS A 531 -19.86 20.48 -10.45
N ASN A 532 -20.97 20.86 -11.07
CA ASN A 532 -21.04 21.92 -12.09
C ASN A 532 -20.07 21.67 -13.27
N TRP A 533 -19.94 20.41 -13.72
CA TRP A 533 -19.10 20.05 -14.87
C TRP A 533 -19.60 20.73 -16.13
N LYS A 534 -18.68 21.39 -16.84
CA LYS A 534 -18.96 22.01 -18.14
C LYS A 534 -18.08 21.39 -19.20
N TYR A 535 -18.72 20.73 -20.16
CA TYR A 535 -18.04 20.36 -21.40
C TYR A 535 -17.99 21.59 -22.31
N PRO A 536 -16.85 21.84 -22.97
CA PRO A 536 -16.76 22.92 -23.94
C PRO A 536 -17.60 22.61 -25.17
N GLU A 537 -18.04 23.66 -25.86
CA GLU A 537 -18.63 23.51 -27.19
C GLU A 537 -17.54 23.04 -28.16
N LEU A 538 -17.77 21.89 -28.79
CA LEU A 538 -16.86 21.33 -29.77
C LEU A 538 -17.10 21.98 -31.14
N THR A 539 -16.02 22.36 -31.83
CA THR A 539 -16.12 22.79 -33.22
C THR A 539 -16.66 21.67 -34.09
N VAL A 540 -17.78 21.94 -34.78
CA VAL A 540 -18.42 20.98 -35.67
C VAL A 540 -17.52 20.69 -36.86
N THR A 541 -17.15 19.42 -37.02
CA THR A 541 -16.48 18.94 -38.22
C THR A 541 -17.55 18.61 -39.28
N PRO A 542 -17.64 19.35 -40.39
CA PRO A 542 -18.76 19.23 -41.32
C PRO A 542 -18.75 17.94 -42.15
N ARG A 543 -17.57 17.31 -42.30
CA ARG A 543 -17.38 16.08 -43.08
C ARG A 543 -16.30 15.19 -42.48
N THR A 544 -16.57 13.89 -42.42
CA THR A 544 -15.63 12.84 -42.02
C THR A 544 -15.33 11.95 -43.22
N ASP A 545 -14.29 12.30 -43.96
CA ASP A 545 -13.93 11.68 -45.24
C ASP A 545 -12.87 10.59 -45.08
N VAL A 546 -12.07 10.66 -44.01
CA VAL A 546 -10.94 9.74 -43.76
C VAL A 546 -11.16 8.98 -42.46
N GLU A 547 -10.99 7.65 -42.49
CA GLU A 547 -10.92 6.81 -41.31
C GLU A 547 -9.46 6.71 -40.83
N PHE A 548 -9.24 6.86 -39.53
CA PHE A 548 -7.91 6.82 -38.92
C PHE A 548 -7.79 5.63 -37.97
N LYS A 549 -6.67 4.91 -38.05
CA LYS A 549 -6.32 3.83 -37.11
C LYS A 549 -4.85 3.92 -36.73
N LEU A 550 -4.57 3.98 -35.43
CA LEU A 550 -3.21 3.91 -34.88
C LEU A 550 -2.92 2.46 -34.48
N GLU A 551 -1.75 1.96 -34.86
CA GLU A 551 -1.32 0.59 -34.56
C GLU A 551 0.20 0.48 -34.44
N GLY A 552 0.67 -0.69 -33.99
CA GLY A 552 2.07 -0.94 -33.69
C GLY A 552 2.37 -0.83 -32.19
N GLY A 553 3.65 -0.79 -31.85
CA GLY A 553 4.13 -0.80 -30.47
C GLY A 553 5.58 -1.24 -30.34
N PRO A 554 6.03 -1.51 -29.10
CA PRO A 554 7.35 -2.05 -28.84
C PRO A 554 7.42 -3.54 -29.19
N ASP A 555 8.57 -3.98 -29.72
CA ASP A 555 8.93 -5.40 -29.80
C ASP A 555 9.83 -5.82 -28.62
N LYS A 556 10.24 -7.10 -28.60
CA LYS A 556 11.09 -7.68 -27.54
C LYS A 556 12.46 -7.01 -27.43
N SER A 557 12.97 -6.47 -28.53
CA SER A 557 14.26 -5.78 -28.60
C SER A 557 14.22 -4.36 -28.02
N GLY A 558 13.00 -3.85 -27.77
CA GLY A 558 12.75 -2.50 -27.30
C GLY A 558 12.66 -1.46 -28.41
N ASP A 559 12.76 -1.88 -29.67
CA ASP A 559 12.43 -1.04 -30.82
C ASP A 559 10.91 -0.78 -30.83
N ILE A 560 10.52 0.45 -31.16
CA ILE A 560 9.13 0.88 -31.23
C ILE A 560 8.80 1.30 -32.66
N ARG A 561 7.74 0.71 -33.22
CA ARG A 561 7.19 1.10 -34.52
C ARG A 561 5.71 1.42 -34.37
N ILE A 562 5.32 2.66 -34.67
CA ILE A 562 3.95 3.15 -34.58
C ILE A 562 3.52 3.63 -35.96
N THR A 563 2.36 3.17 -36.43
CA THR A 563 1.84 3.49 -37.76
C THR A 563 0.42 4.05 -37.66
N LEU A 564 0.21 5.22 -38.26
CA LEU A 564 -1.11 5.79 -38.50
C LEU A 564 -1.58 5.38 -39.89
N ARG A 565 -2.59 4.50 -39.96
CA ARG A 565 -3.35 4.21 -41.19
C ARG A 565 -4.42 5.28 -41.40
N MET A 566 -4.52 5.74 -42.64
CA MET A 566 -5.48 6.73 -43.10
C MET A 566 -6.17 6.19 -44.34
N ARG A 567 -7.46 5.87 -44.21
CA ARG A 567 -8.28 5.35 -45.31
C ARG A 567 -9.23 6.43 -45.81
N ASN A 568 -9.00 6.91 -47.02
CA ASN A 568 -9.93 7.80 -47.70
C ASN A 568 -11.17 7.01 -48.12
N THR A 569 -12.35 7.43 -47.64
CA THR A 569 -13.63 6.74 -47.90
C THR A 569 -14.39 7.36 -49.08
N VAL A 570 -13.98 8.54 -49.54
CA VAL A 570 -14.66 9.31 -50.57
C VAL A 570 -13.99 9.16 -51.93
N SER A 571 -14.64 9.69 -52.98
CA SER A 571 -14.20 9.52 -54.38
C SER A 571 -13.27 10.63 -54.86
N GLU A 572 -13.00 11.61 -54.01
CA GLU A 572 -12.07 12.70 -54.25
C GLU A 572 -10.77 12.47 -53.49
N GLY A 573 -9.64 12.92 -54.04
CA GLY A 573 -8.36 12.88 -53.35
C GLY A 573 -8.34 13.79 -52.11
N ARG A 574 -7.56 13.43 -51.10
CA ARG A 574 -7.36 14.23 -49.87
C ARG A 574 -5.89 14.40 -49.58
N ILE A 575 -5.54 15.48 -48.89
CA ILE A 575 -4.20 15.69 -48.35
C ILE A 575 -4.30 15.70 -46.82
N ALA A 576 -3.61 14.75 -46.19
CA ALA A 576 -3.50 14.65 -44.75
C ALA A 576 -2.18 15.27 -44.28
N ASP A 577 -2.26 16.31 -43.46
CA ASP A 577 -1.12 16.82 -42.69
C ASP A 577 -1.03 16.01 -41.39
N VAL A 578 0.10 15.36 -41.15
CA VAL A 578 0.29 14.42 -40.03
C VAL A 578 1.45 14.86 -39.16
N TYR A 579 1.23 14.88 -37.85
CA TYR A 579 2.25 14.96 -36.80
C TYR A 579 2.23 13.67 -35.98
N MET A 580 3.42 13.10 -35.74
CA MET A 580 3.65 12.02 -34.78
C MET A 580 4.86 12.37 -33.93
N GLY A 581 4.67 12.50 -32.62
CA GLY A 581 5.72 12.71 -31.63
C GLY A 581 5.80 11.54 -30.67
N ALA A 582 7.00 11.04 -30.39
CA ALA A 582 7.27 10.06 -29.34
C ALA A 582 8.01 10.76 -28.20
N LEU A 583 7.39 10.78 -27.02
CA LEU A 583 7.87 11.48 -25.83
C LEU A 583 8.13 10.48 -24.71
N SER A 584 9.15 10.72 -23.90
CA SER A 584 9.35 10.05 -22.61
C SER A 584 8.40 10.64 -21.58
N VAL A 585 7.63 9.79 -20.91
CA VAL A 585 6.58 10.19 -19.95
C VAL A 585 6.63 9.28 -18.72
N PHE A 586 6.56 9.85 -17.52
CA PHE A 586 6.43 9.08 -16.28
C PHE A 586 5.06 8.42 -16.20
N TYR A 587 4.90 7.37 -15.38
CA TYR A 587 3.59 6.69 -15.27
C TYR A 587 2.45 7.61 -14.81
N THR A 588 2.78 8.78 -14.23
CA THR A 588 1.85 9.85 -13.85
C THR A 588 1.32 10.67 -15.04
N GLY A 589 1.82 10.46 -16.25
CA GLY A 589 1.49 11.27 -17.42
C GLY A 589 2.35 12.53 -17.59
N VAL A 590 3.24 12.83 -16.63
CA VAL A 590 4.17 13.96 -16.71
C VAL A 590 5.24 13.69 -17.77
N THR A 591 5.35 14.60 -18.73
CA THR A 591 6.33 14.52 -19.82
C THR A 591 7.73 14.89 -19.34
N ALA A 592 8.72 14.07 -19.71
CA ALA A 592 10.13 14.31 -19.42
C ALA A 592 10.90 14.89 -20.63
N GLU A 593 10.82 14.25 -21.81
CA GLU A 593 11.62 14.63 -22.99
C GLU A 593 10.96 14.22 -24.32
N GLU A 594 11.10 15.01 -25.39
CA GLU A 594 10.71 14.60 -26.76
C GLU A 594 11.83 13.74 -27.39
N LEU A 595 11.56 12.46 -27.63
CA LEU A 595 12.54 11.49 -28.12
C LEU A 595 12.67 11.53 -29.65
N LYS A 596 11.54 11.64 -30.36
CA LYS A 596 11.50 11.67 -31.82
C LYS A 596 10.22 12.32 -32.34
N ARG A 597 10.31 12.90 -33.52
CA ARG A 597 9.17 13.50 -34.24
C ARG A 597 9.20 13.16 -35.73
N VAL A 598 8.02 12.96 -36.30
CA VAL A 598 7.75 12.84 -37.74
C VAL A 598 6.63 13.81 -38.11
N THR A 599 6.84 14.61 -39.14
CA THR A 599 5.80 15.45 -39.75
C THR A 599 5.76 15.13 -41.24
N SER A 600 4.57 14.90 -41.79
CA SER A 600 4.41 14.48 -43.18
C SER A 600 3.14 15.06 -43.81
N ASN A 601 3.16 15.23 -45.13
CA ASN A 601 1.98 15.53 -45.93
C ASN A 601 1.70 14.30 -46.80
N VAL A 602 0.61 13.60 -46.53
CA VAL A 602 0.27 12.33 -47.19
C VAL A 602 -0.84 12.57 -48.20
N LEU A 603 -0.55 12.27 -49.46
CA LEU A 603 -1.58 12.24 -50.51
C LEU A 603 -2.38 10.94 -50.37
N LEU A 604 -3.70 11.09 -50.29
CA LEU A 604 -4.65 10.00 -50.22
C LEU A 604 -5.47 9.98 -51.51
N ASP A 605 -5.21 8.99 -52.36
CA ASP A 605 -6.00 8.78 -53.56
C ASP A 605 -7.46 8.42 -53.20
N PRO A 606 -8.42 8.66 -54.11
CA PRO A 606 -9.81 8.25 -53.93
C PRO A 606 -9.94 6.79 -53.49
N LYS A 607 -10.72 6.53 -52.44
CA LYS A 607 -10.99 5.17 -51.92
C LYS A 607 -9.74 4.34 -51.58
N SER A 608 -8.60 4.99 -51.32
CA SER A 608 -7.33 4.34 -51.00
C SER A 608 -6.98 4.42 -49.51
N GLU A 609 -6.03 3.60 -49.09
CA GLU A 609 -5.37 3.69 -47.79
C GLU A 609 -3.91 4.08 -47.96
N ASN A 610 -3.39 4.93 -47.09
CA ASN A 610 -1.97 5.23 -46.99
C ASN A 610 -1.56 5.34 -45.51
N THR A 611 -0.25 5.32 -45.24
CA THR A 611 0.28 5.25 -43.87
C THR A 611 1.34 6.31 -43.59
N CYS A 612 1.41 6.74 -42.33
CA CYS A 612 2.56 7.48 -41.79
C CYS A 612 3.13 6.69 -40.60
N THR A 613 4.45 6.49 -40.56
CA THR A 613 5.11 5.64 -39.56
C THR A 613 6.18 6.41 -38.80
N LEU A 614 6.22 6.20 -37.48
CA LEU A 614 7.29 6.61 -36.58
C LEU A 614 8.01 5.36 -36.07
N GLU A 615 9.32 5.30 -36.27
CA GLU A 615 10.19 4.22 -35.78
C GLU A 615 11.22 4.78 -34.80
N LEU A 616 11.44 4.10 -33.69
CA LEU A 616 12.39 4.48 -32.66
C LEU A 616 13.20 3.24 -32.28
N LYS A 617 14.50 3.25 -32.55
CA LYS A 617 15.39 2.13 -32.16
C LYS A 617 15.69 2.19 -30.68
N CYS A 618 15.74 1.07 -29.97
CA CYS A 618 16.00 1.03 -28.52
C CYS A 618 17.24 1.84 -28.13
N ALA A 619 18.33 1.65 -28.88
CA ALA A 619 19.59 2.37 -28.71
C ALA A 619 19.48 3.90 -28.85
N ASP A 620 18.47 4.42 -29.54
CA ASP A 620 18.31 5.85 -29.76
C ASP A 620 17.68 6.58 -28.56
N TYR A 621 16.98 5.87 -27.67
CA TYR A 621 16.17 6.51 -26.63
C TYR A 621 16.29 5.93 -25.23
N ILE A 622 16.72 4.67 -25.06
CA ILE A 622 16.70 3.99 -23.76
C ILE A 622 17.50 4.74 -22.68
N ASP A 623 18.63 5.35 -23.06
CA ASP A 623 19.49 6.15 -22.19
C ASP A 623 19.09 7.64 -22.11
N LYS A 624 18.11 8.07 -22.91
CA LYS A 624 17.57 9.45 -22.91
C LYS A 624 16.30 9.57 -22.08
N LYS A 625 15.83 8.48 -21.50
CA LYS A 625 14.65 8.44 -20.65
C LYS A 625 15.04 7.96 -19.26
N ASP A 626 14.27 8.36 -18.25
CA ASP A 626 14.39 7.77 -16.92
C ASP A 626 13.97 6.29 -16.95
N CYS A 627 14.54 5.47 -16.08
CA CYS A 627 14.30 4.01 -16.08
C CYS A 627 12.81 3.65 -15.85
N ASP A 628 12.11 4.45 -15.06
CA ASP A 628 10.69 4.31 -14.67
C ASP A 628 9.71 5.05 -15.60
N SER A 629 10.22 5.75 -16.61
CA SER A 629 9.43 6.35 -17.68
C SER A 629 9.18 5.38 -18.84
N HIS A 630 8.15 5.68 -19.64
CA HIS A 630 7.74 4.93 -20.82
C HIS A 630 7.59 5.87 -22.03
N VAL A 631 7.33 5.33 -23.22
CA VAL A 631 7.18 6.13 -24.44
C VAL A 631 5.71 6.39 -24.70
N THR A 632 5.31 7.65 -24.84
CA THR A 632 3.95 8.05 -25.18
C THR A 632 3.95 8.74 -26.54
N ALA A 633 3.07 8.27 -27.43
CA ALA A 633 2.90 8.84 -28.74
C ALA A 633 1.78 9.87 -28.76
N TYR A 634 2.11 11.09 -29.20
CA TYR A 634 1.18 12.15 -29.51
C TYR A 634 1.01 12.18 -31.04
N VAL A 635 -0.21 11.89 -31.50
CA VAL A 635 -0.51 11.80 -32.94
C VAL A 635 -1.66 12.72 -33.27
N MET A 636 -1.45 13.60 -34.24
CA MET A 636 -2.47 14.49 -34.78
C MET A 636 -2.44 14.46 -36.30
N ALA A 637 -3.62 14.46 -36.93
CA ALA A 637 -3.74 14.60 -38.37
C ALA A 637 -4.88 15.55 -38.74
N THR A 638 -4.68 16.36 -39.78
CA THR A 638 -5.67 17.29 -40.31
C THR A 638 -5.81 17.10 -41.81
N ILE A 639 -7.05 16.92 -42.28
CA ILE A 639 -7.37 16.86 -43.72
C ILE A 639 -7.57 18.28 -44.23
N ARG A 640 -6.76 18.72 -45.20
CA ARG A 640 -6.74 20.11 -45.65
C ARG A 640 -8.07 20.58 -46.22
N GLU A 641 -8.72 19.73 -47.00
CA GLU A 641 -9.93 20.09 -47.75
C GLU A 641 -11.17 20.22 -46.86
N THR A 642 -11.28 19.41 -45.81
CA THR A 642 -12.47 19.35 -44.94
C THR A 642 -12.25 19.88 -43.54
N ARG A 643 -10.98 20.12 -43.17
CA ARG A 643 -10.54 20.40 -41.79
C ARG A 643 -10.91 19.29 -40.80
N GLN A 644 -11.18 18.07 -41.29
CA GLN A 644 -11.34 16.92 -40.43
C GLN A 644 -10.07 16.70 -39.62
N ARG A 645 -10.21 16.58 -38.31
CA ARG A 645 -9.10 16.36 -37.38
C ARG A 645 -9.17 14.98 -36.74
N PHE A 646 -8.01 14.39 -36.54
CA PHE A 646 -7.78 13.22 -35.70
C PHE A 646 -6.72 13.59 -34.67
N ALA A 647 -6.92 13.19 -33.42
CA ALA A 647 -5.91 13.33 -32.38
C ALA A 647 -6.01 12.16 -31.40
N THR A 648 -4.85 11.65 -30.97
CA THR A 648 -4.76 10.65 -29.91
C THR A 648 -3.44 10.74 -29.18
N VAL A 649 -3.47 10.31 -27.91
CA VAL A 649 -2.31 10.14 -27.04
C VAL A 649 -2.37 8.70 -26.54
N GLN A 650 -1.28 7.95 -26.73
CA GLN A 650 -1.20 6.53 -26.36
C GLN A 650 0.17 6.17 -25.79
N SER A 651 0.16 5.56 -24.61
CA SER A 651 1.34 5.08 -23.90
C SER A 651 1.75 3.69 -24.39
N TYR A 652 3.06 3.48 -24.53
CA TYR A 652 3.68 2.22 -24.94
C TYR A 652 4.73 1.81 -23.90
N CYS A 653 4.46 0.68 -23.24
CA CYS A 653 5.40 0.11 -22.28
C CYS A 653 6.29 -0.95 -22.92
N LEU A 654 7.60 -0.86 -22.69
CA LEU A 654 8.59 -1.81 -23.18
C LEU A 654 8.28 -3.24 -22.77
N ASP A 655 8.60 -4.20 -23.62
CA ASP A 655 8.70 -5.59 -23.16
C ASP A 655 9.88 -5.72 -22.22
N ARG A 656 9.62 -6.24 -21.02
CA ARG A 656 10.64 -6.42 -20.01
C ARG A 656 11.09 -7.88 -20.03
N PRO A 657 12.39 -8.14 -19.90
CA PRO A 657 12.87 -9.50 -19.76
C PRO A 657 12.26 -10.16 -18.53
N GLN A 658 12.00 -11.47 -18.64
CA GLN A 658 11.47 -12.28 -17.57
C GLN A 658 12.55 -12.55 -16.53
N LEU A 659 12.17 -12.45 -15.26
CA LEU A 659 12.99 -12.82 -14.12
C LEU A 659 12.48 -14.16 -13.59
N GLU A 660 13.40 -15.04 -13.24
CA GLU A 660 13.10 -16.36 -12.69
C GLU A 660 13.86 -16.56 -11.38
N ILE A 661 13.29 -17.37 -10.49
CA ILE A 661 13.91 -17.79 -9.23
C ILE A 661 13.78 -19.31 -9.18
N LYS A 662 14.90 -20.04 -9.08
CA LYS A 662 14.90 -21.49 -8.81
C LYS A 662 15.96 -21.86 -7.79
N GLU A 663 15.96 -23.09 -7.29
CA GLU A 663 17.12 -23.62 -6.59
C GLU A 663 18.28 -23.87 -7.56
N GLU A 664 19.51 -23.88 -7.06
CA GLU A 664 20.71 -24.07 -7.89
C GLU A 664 20.68 -25.41 -8.64
N LYS A 665 20.14 -26.47 -8.02
CA LYS A 665 20.05 -27.81 -8.62
C LYS A 665 19.06 -27.89 -9.78
N ASP A 666 17.94 -27.17 -9.68
CA ASP A 666 16.88 -27.17 -10.69
C ASP A 666 17.36 -26.56 -12.03
N PHE A 667 18.43 -25.76 -12.03
CA PHE A 667 19.02 -25.21 -13.26
C PHE A 667 20.02 -26.13 -13.93
N ASP A 668 20.66 -27.04 -13.18
CA ASP A 668 21.60 -28.00 -13.73
C ASP A 668 20.84 -29.13 -14.45
N ASP A 669 19.66 -29.52 -13.95
CA ASP A 669 18.82 -30.57 -14.54
C ASP A 669 18.16 -30.15 -15.88
N GLU A 670 17.79 -28.86 -16.06
CA GLU A 670 17.25 -28.34 -17.34
C GLU A 670 18.30 -28.31 -18.47
N GLU A 671 19.58 -28.14 -18.13
CA GLU A 671 20.66 -28.22 -19.13
C GLU A 671 20.99 -29.66 -19.53
N GLU A 672 20.65 -30.66 -18.69
CA GLU A 672 20.77 -32.08 -19.06
C GLU A 672 19.61 -32.54 -19.93
N GLU A 673 18.36 -32.08 -19.69
CA GLU A 673 17.21 -32.42 -20.53
C GLU A 673 17.26 -31.80 -21.94
N GLU A 674 17.82 -30.59 -22.12
CA GLU A 674 18.01 -30.00 -23.48
C GLU A 674 19.04 -30.76 -24.35
N ASN A 675 19.77 -31.74 -23.79
CA ASN A 675 20.76 -32.54 -24.51
C ASN A 675 20.29 -33.97 -24.87
N ASP A 676 19.07 -34.37 -24.47
CA ASP A 676 18.54 -35.74 -24.65
C ASP A 676 17.30 -35.80 -25.59
N ASP A 677 17.14 -34.84 -26.50
CA ASP A 677 16.12 -34.91 -27.57
C ASP A 677 16.65 -35.65 -28.81
N ASP A 678 16.74 -36.97 -28.73
CA ASP A 678 16.63 -37.88 -29.88
C ASP A 678 15.79 -39.10 -29.46
N ASP A 679 14.72 -39.35 -30.24
CA ASP A 679 13.85 -40.54 -30.28
C ASP A 679 12.79 -40.73 -29.16
N ASP A 680 11.52 -40.39 -29.44
CA ASP A 680 10.48 -41.39 -29.81
C ASP A 680 9.06 -40.79 -29.92
N ASP A 681 8.30 -41.33 -30.88
CA ASP A 681 6.95 -40.96 -31.33
C ASP A 681 5.81 -41.33 -30.36
N ASP A 682 4.72 -40.53 -30.48
CA ASP A 682 3.28 -40.83 -30.35
C ASP A 682 2.73 -41.60 -29.12
N ASP A 683 1.89 -40.92 -28.30
CA ASP A 683 0.46 -41.29 -28.14
C ASP A 683 -0.32 -40.33 -27.17
N ASP A 684 -1.55 -40.02 -27.60
CA ASP A 684 -2.74 -39.43 -26.94
C ASP A 684 -2.73 -39.09 -25.43
N ASP A 685 -3.05 -37.83 -25.06
CA ASP A 685 -4.01 -37.55 -23.96
C ASP A 685 -4.65 -36.13 -24.02
N ASP A 686 -5.97 -36.09 -24.22
CA ASP A 686 -6.81 -34.89 -24.35
C ASP A 686 -7.15 -34.23 -22.99
N ASN A 687 -6.31 -34.44 -21.97
CA ASN A 687 -6.40 -33.81 -20.65
C ASN A 687 -5.29 -32.77 -20.41
N ASN A 688 -4.41 -32.56 -21.39
CA ASN A 688 -3.23 -31.70 -21.28
C ASN A 688 -3.51 -30.20 -21.52
N ASN A 689 -4.68 -29.83 -22.03
CA ASN A 689 -4.94 -28.45 -22.41
C ASN A 689 -5.18 -27.53 -21.18
N PHE A 690 -5.73 -28.06 -20.07
CA PHE A 690 -5.91 -27.25 -18.85
C PHE A 690 -4.61 -27.07 -18.06
N ARG A 691 -3.77 -28.11 -18.02
CA ARG A 691 -2.47 -28.07 -17.35
C ARG A 691 -1.49 -27.21 -18.14
N ALA A 692 -1.40 -27.37 -19.46
CA ALA A 692 -0.57 -26.51 -20.32
C ALA A 692 -1.03 -25.04 -20.32
N ILE A 693 -2.34 -24.75 -20.18
CA ILE A 693 -2.83 -23.37 -20.04
C ILE A 693 -2.48 -22.80 -18.65
N MET A 694 -2.60 -23.59 -17.58
CA MET A 694 -2.17 -23.17 -16.24
C MET A 694 -0.66 -22.95 -16.19
N GLU A 695 0.12 -23.87 -16.76
CA GLU A 695 1.58 -23.81 -16.84
C GLU A 695 2.05 -22.66 -17.75
N GLN A 696 1.39 -22.38 -18.88
CA GLN A 696 1.63 -21.16 -19.66
C GLN A 696 1.22 -19.87 -18.92
N THR A 697 0.25 -19.93 -18.01
CA THR A 697 -0.18 -18.78 -17.20
C THR A 697 0.75 -18.58 -15.99
N GLU A 698 1.24 -19.66 -15.39
CA GLU A 698 2.23 -19.70 -14.29
C GLU A 698 3.61 -19.28 -14.81
N ASN A 699 4.03 -19.75 -15.99
CA ASN A 699 5.25 -19.30 -16.67
C ASN A 699 5.18 -17.83 -17.08
N ARG A 700 4.01 -17.30 -17.46
CA ARG A 700 3.83 -15.86 -17.74
C ARG A 700 3.75 -14.99 -16.49
N LEU A 701 3.44 -15.58 -15.33
CA LEU A 701 3.34 -14.91 -14.03
C LEU A 701 4.57 -15.16 -13.14
N GLY A 702 5.55 -15.90 -13.65
CA GLY A 702 6.88 -16.09 -13.07
C GLY A 702 6.89 -16.92 -11.79
N ILE A 703 5.96 -17.88 -11.62
CA ILE A 703 5.99 -18.82 -10.51
C ILE A 703 6.54 -20.16 -10.96
N LEU A 704 7.72 -20.46 -10.46
CA LEU A 704 8.24 -21.82 -10.41
C LEU A 704 8.00 -22.33 -8.99
N SER A 705 7.35 -23.49 -8.88
CA SER A 705 7.45 -24.30 -7.67
C SER A 705 8.87 -24.84 -7.66
N THR A 706 9.73 -24.36 -6.78
CA THR A 706 11.02 -25.03 -6.61
C THR A 706 10.73 -26.35 -5.89
N GLU A 707 11.24 -27.49 -6.38
CA GLU A 707 11.18 -28.77 -5.64
C GLU A 707 12.02 -28.75 -4.35
N GLY A 708 12.70 -27.62 -4.15
CA GLY A 708 13.49 -27.24 -3.02
C GLY A 708 12.89 -27.35 -1.63
N ARG A 709 13.65 -28.00 -0.74
CA ARG A 709 13.40 -28.02 0.71
C ARG A 709 14.48 -27.23 1.42
N ALA A 710 14.09 -26.13 2.07
CA ALA A 710 14.98 -25.37 2.94
C ALA A 710 14.77 -25.77 4.41
N VAL A 711 15.83 -25.73 5.21
CA VAL A 711 15.76 -26.04 6.65
C VAL A 711 15.74 -24.76 7.47
N LYS A 712 14.79 -24.63 8.39
CA LYS A 712 14.70 -23.49 9.31
C LYS A 712 16.04 -23.24 10.03
N GLY A 713 16.53 -22.02 9.93
CA GLY A 713 17.77 -21.56 10.57
C GLY A 713 19.05 -21.90 9.80
N GLN A 714 18.99 -22.73 8.75
CA GLN A 714 20.13 -23.02 7.89
C GLN A 714 20.08 -22.16 6.62
N SER A 715 21.24 -21.66 6.19
CA SER A 715 21.28 -20.89 4.95
C SER A 715 21.14 -21.81 3.74
N PHE A 716 20.33 -21.40 2.77
CA PHE A 716 20.20 -22.03 1.46
C PHE A 716 20.44 -21.00 0.37
N GLN A 717 20.63 -21.46 -0.87
CA GLN A 717 20.93 -20.61 -2.01
C GLN A 717 19.83 -20.75 -3.07
N VAL A 718 19.42 -19.61 -3.62
CA VAL A 718 18.54 -19.55 -4.80
C VAL A 718 19.28 -18.86 -5.93
N VAL A 719 19.00 -19.27 -7.15
CA VAL A 719 19.55 -18.64 -8.36
C VAL A 719 18.46 -17.79 -8.98
N VAL A 720 18.79 -16.52 -9.20
CA VAL A 720 17.95 -15.57 -9.91
C VAL A 720 18.48 -15.45 -11.33
N LYS A 721 17.63 -15.78 -12.31
CA LYS A 721 17.96 -15.80 -13.73
C LYS A 721 17.24 -14.68 -14.49
N LEU A 722 17.95 -14.04 -15.43
CA LEU A 722 17.40 -13.03 -16.33
C LEU A 722 18.13 -13.09 -17.68
N THR A 723 17.37 -13.13 -18.78
CA THR A 723 17.93 -13.04 -20.13
C THR A 723 17.66 -11.66 -20.72
N ASN A 724 18.70 -10.94 -21.13
CA ASN A 724 18.53 -9.60 -21.70
C ASN A 724 17.90 -9.67 -23.10
N THR A 725 16.61 -9.34 -23.21
CA THR A 725 15.89 -9.34 -24.48
C THR A 725 16.07 -8.05 -25.29
N LEU A 726 16.61 -6.98 -24.69
CA LEU A 726 16.76 -5.69 -25.37
C LEU A 726 17.93 -5.71 -26.35
N SER A 727 17.86 -4.87 -27.39
CA SER A 727 18.96 -4.70 -28.36
C SER A 727 20.14 -3.90 -27.80
N VAL A 728 20.09 -3.51 -26.52
CA VAL A 728 21.12 -2.73 -25.83
C VAL A 728 21.64 -3.48 -24.60
N PRO A 729 22.87 -3.21 -24.16
CA PRO A 729 23.37 -3.78 -22.91
C PRO A 729 22.61 -3.25 -21.69
N LEU A 730 22.35 -4.12 -20.70
CA LEU A 730 21.88 -3.72 -19.37
C LEU A 730 23.08 -3.47 -18.47
N THR A 731 23.06 -2.38 -17.71
CA THR A 731 24.19 -1.96 -16.86
C THR A 731 23.74 -1.66 -15.45
N GLU A 732 24.60 -1.93 -14.47
CA GLU A 732 24.36 -1.64 -13.05
C GLU A 732 23.11 -2.37 -12.52
N GLY A 733 22.96 -3.64 -12.88
CA GLY A 733 21.87 -4.47 -12.40
C GLY A 733 21.94 -4.70 -10.90
N ILE A 734 20.78 -4.65 -10.26
CA ILE A 734 20.59 -4.87 -8.84
C ILE A 734 19.39 -5.80 -8.65
N ILE A 735 19.59 -6.83 -7.84
CA ILE A 735 18.59 -7.80 -7.43
C ILE A 735 18.29 -7.58 -5.94
N SER A 736 17.02 -7.64 -5.57
CA SER A 736 16.61 -7.79 -4.17
C SER A 736 15.66 -8.96 -4.07
N VAL A 737 15.94 -9.87 -3.13
CA VAL A 737 15.09 -11.03 -2.82
C VAL A 737 14.62 -10.91 -1.38
N ASP A 738 13.33 -11.11 -1.18
CA ASP A 738 12.67 -11.04 0.13
C ASP A 738 11.59 -12.12 0.24
N GLY A 739 11.05 -12.35 1.43
CA GLY A 739 9.95 -13.30 1.59
C GLY A 739 9.53 -13.54 3.04
N PRO A 740 8.32 -14.11 3.26
CA PRO A 740 7.79 -14.36 4.58
C PRO A 740 8.72 -15.17 5.47
N GLY A 741 9.16 -14.57 6.58
CA GLY A 741 10.02 -15.24 7.56
C GLY A 741 11.43 -15.51 7.04
N MET A 742 11.88 -14.82 6.01
CA MET A 742 13.28 -14.88 5.55
C MET A 742 14.14 -13.84 6.28
N VAL A 743 15.44 -14.11 6.35
CA VAL A 743 16.44 -13.06 6.54
C VAL A 743 16.68 -12.41 5.18
N ARG A 744 16.42 -11.11 5.10
CA ARG A 744 16.42 -10.34 3.85
C ARG A 744 17.78 -10.34 3.14
N ALA A 745 17.76 -10.50 1.82
CA ALA A 745 18.91 -10.29 0.93
C ALA A 745 18.60 -9.17 -0.08
N ALA A 746 18.88 -7.91 0.28
CA ALA A 746 18.57 -6.76 -0.55
C ALA A 746 19.81 -6.07 -1.12
N GLY A 747 19.67 -5.51 -2.32
CA GLY A 747 20.73 -4.73 -2.97
C GLY A 747 21.91 -5.59 -3.45
N VAL A 748 21.65 -6.85 -3.82
CA VAL A 748 22.65 -7.74 -4.42
C VAL A 748 23.00 -7.18 -5.80
N LYS A 749 24.19 -6.58 -5.92
CA LYS A 749 24.70 -6.11 -7.20
C LYS A 749 25.09 -7.32 -8.04
N LEU A 750 24.74 -7.29 -9.34
CA LEU A 750 25.23 -8.29 -10.28
C LEU A 750 26.77 -8.34 -10.25
N ARG A 751 27.34 -9.54 -10.26
CA ARG A 751 28.78 -9.75 -10.44
C ARG A 751 29.23 -9.19 -11.78
N LYS A 752 28.40 -9.36 -12.82
CA LYS A 752 28.64 -8.76 -14.13
C LYS A 752 28.06 -7.35 -14.21
N THR A 753 28.92 -6.38 -14.50
CA THR A 753 28.51 -4.96 -14.58
C THR A 753 27.75 -4.60 -15.86
N VAL A 754 27.89 -5.41 -16.92
CA VAL A 754 27.27 -5.21 -18.24
C VAL A 754 26.75 -6.54 -18.77
N VAL A 755 25.45 -6.62 -19.06
CA VAL A 755 24.78 -7.79 -19.66
C VAL A 755 24.46 -7.49 -21.12
N SER A 756 25.04 -8.22 -22.05
CA SER A 756 24.93 -7.97 -23.49
C SER A 756 23.54 -8.34 -24.02
N PRO A 757 23.11 -7.82 -25.19
CA PRO A 757 21.89 -8.30 -25.86
C PRO A 757 21.92 -9.83 -26.05
N GLY A 758 20.83 -10.51 -25.67
CA GLY A 758 20.70 -11.97 -25.73
C GLY A 758 21.47 -12.73 -24.65
N GLU A 759 22.25 -12.05 -23.81
CA GLU A 759 23.00 -12.69 -22.74
C GLU A 759 22.10 -13.02 -21.54
N GLU A 760 22.30 -14.22 -20.99
CA GLU A 760 21.70 -14.67 -19.74
C GLU A 760 22.62 -14.38 -18.56
N ILE A 761 22.04 -13.94 -17.45
CA ILE A 761 22.71 -13.88 -16.15
C ILE A 761 22.06 -14.83 -15.17
N ARG A 762 22.91 -15.43 -14.32
CA ARG A 762 22.52 -16.20 -13.15
C ARG A 762 23.24 -15.61 -11.95
N GLU A 763 22.49 -15.18 -10.95
CA GLU A 763 23.05 -14.69 -9.69
C GLU A 763 22.52 -15.49 -8.51
N THR A 764 23.45 -16.03 -7.74
CA THR A 764 23.14 -16.80 -6.54
C THR A 764 22.96 -15.89 -5.34
N VAL A 765 21.81 -16.01 -4.67
CA VAL A 765 21.44 -15.25 -3.48
C VAL A 765 21.28 -16.22 -2.31
N SER A 766 22.02 -15.98 -1.22
CA SER A 766 21.88 -16.75 0.01
C SER A 766 20.76 -16.18 0.88
N LEU A 767 19.89 -17.06 1.37
CA LEU A 767 18.78 -16.74 2.26
C LEU A 767 18.86 -17.63 3.50
N THR A 768 18.24 -17.19 4.60
CA THR A 768 18.09 -17.99 5.83
C THR A 768 16.65 -17.91 6.32
N PRO A 769 15.91 -19.03 6.40
CA PRO A 769 14.53 -19.04 6.81
C PRO A 769 14.38 -19.09 8.34
N ARG A 770 13.36 -18.40 8.86
CA ARG A 770 13.03 -18.28 10.30
C ARG A 770 11.66 -18.88 10.64
N ARG A 771 10.75 -18.98 9.68
CA ARG A 771 9.40 -19.55 9.82
C ARG A 771 9.24 -20.79 8.96
N LEU A 772 8.41 -21.73 9.41
CA LEU A 772 8.19 -23.02 8.74
C LEU A 772 7.06 -22.93 7.71
N GLY A 773 6.95 -23.97 6.89
CA GLY A 773 5.91 -24.16 5.87
C GLY A 773 6.26 -23.52 4.52
N VAL A 774 5.33 -23.63 3.59
CA VAL A 774 5.47 -23.08 2.23
C VAL A 774 5.46 -21.55 2.28
N LYS A 775 6.55 -20.92 1.82
CA LYS A 775 6.70 -19.47 1.74
C LYS A 775 6.97 -19.04 0.31
N GLU A 776 6.43 -17.89 -0.08
CA GLU A 776 6.66 -17.31 -1.40
C GLU A 776 7.79 -16.26 -1.32
N LEU A 777 8.91 -16.54 -2.00
CA LEU A 777 9.98 -15.59 -2.26
C LEU A 777 9.53 -14.56 -3.30
N VAL A 778 9.98 -13.33 -3.14
CA VAL A 778 9.73 -12.20 -4.04
C VAL A 778 11.08 -11.64 -4.46
N ALA A 779 11.37 -11.67 -5.76
CA ALA A 779 12.53 -11.01 -6.34
C ALA A 779 12.13 -9.79 -7.16
N VAL A 780 12.93 -8.74 -7.07
CA VAL A 780 12.83 -7.56 -7.93
C VAL A 780 14.19 -7.24 -8.52
N PHE A 781 14.20 -6.96 -9.82
CA PHE A 781 15.37 -6.54 -10.58
C PHE A 781 15.15 -5.14 -11.13
N HIS A 782 16.22 -4.34 -11.07
CA HIS A 782 16.31 -3.09 -11.79
C HIS A 782 17.74 -2.82 -12.23
N CYS A 783 17.89 -2.01 -13.26
CA CYS A 783 19.17 -1.53 -13.77
C CYS A 783 18.99 -0.10 -14.28
N ARG A 784 20.02 0.48 -14.90
CA ARG A 784 19.94 1.83 -15.48
C ARG A 784 18.87 1.95 -16.58
N GLN A 785 18.70 0.92 -17.41
CA GLN A 785 17.82 0.96 -18.60
C GLN A 785 16.35 0.61 -18.28
N ILE A 786 16.13 -0.34 -17.36
CA ILE A 786 14.81 -0.88 -17.03
C ILE A 786 14.64 -1.11 -15.53
N CYS A 787 13.41 -0.97 -15.06
CA CYS A 787 13.01 -1.27 -13.69
C CYS A 787 11.68 -2.02 -13.67
N ASN A 788 11.17 -2.34 -12.47
CA ASN A 788 9.89 -3.05 -12.30
C ASN A 788 9.85 -4.40 -13.03
N VAL A 789 10.96 -5.13 -12.96
CA VAL A 789 11.05 -6.55 -13.31
C VAL A 789 10.95 -7.33 -12.00
N GLY A 790 10.05 -8.30 -11.90
CA GLY A 790 9.89 -9.06 -10.67
C GLY A 790 9.40 -10.48 -10.92
N ALA A 791 9.68 -11.34 -9.95
CA ALA A 791 9.37 -12.76 -9.97
C ALA A 791 8.99 -13.21 -8.56
N ALA A 792 8.30 -14.34 -8.46
CA ALA A 792 7.99 -14.94 -7.18
C ALA A 792 8.05 -16.46 -7.28
N ALA A 793 8.58 -17.13 -6.26
CA ALA A 793 8.69 -18.59 -6.27
C ALA A 793 8.33 -19.15 -4.89
N GLU A 794 7.73 -20.32 -4.86
CA GLU A 794 7.40 -20.99 -3.60
C GLU A 794 8.55 -21.89 -3.16
N ILE A 795 8.82 -21.91 -1.85
CA ILE A 795 9.80 -22.79 -1.22
C ILE A 795 9.20 -23.41 0.06
N ASP A 796 9.42 -24.70 0.26
CA ASP A 796 8.98 -25.39 1.49
C ASP A 796 10.06 -25.36 2.57
N ILE A 797 9.73 -24.82 3.74
CA ILE A 797 10.65 -24.71 4.87
C ILE A 797 10.29 -25.74 5.94
N VAL A 798 11.19 -26.70 6.14
CA VAL A 798 11.02 -27.83 7.05
C VAL A 798 11.84 -27.66 8.35
N LYS A 799 11.50 -28.47 9.36
CA LYS A 799 12.34 -28.66 10.53
C LYS A 799 13.46 -29.65 10.18
N ASP A 800 14.63 -29.44 10.79
CA ASP A 800 15.76 -30.39 10.78
C ASP A 800 15.34 -31.81 11.20
#